data_AF-A0A1R3JIW6-F1
#
_entry.id   AF-A0A1R3JIW6-F1
#
_cell.length_a   1.000
_cell.length_b   1.000
_cell.length_c   1.000
_cell.angle_alpha   90.00
_cell.angle_beta   90.00
_cell.angle_gamma   90.00
#
_symmetry.space_group_name_H-M   'P 1'
#
loop_
_entity.id
_entity.type
_entity.pdbx_description
1 polymer ?
#
loop_
_entity_poly.entity_id
_entity_poly.type
_entity_poly.pdbx_seq_one_letter_code
_entity_poly.pdbx_strand_id
1 'polypeptide(L)'
;MIDEAGNPVPLHETYLHHWVVARYFLRKGVQVLDLNDRKKFNSSDYISARNSGICQRDALGQFYGLGSETRKTATHVPDPYGIEVGNPAEIPAGFEEKWLLNVHAIDTRGVEDKLGCTECKCDLYNVTEDEYGRPLRPDYKGGLLCCYDRTQCRVKQGFEGVRRNLYLKYTVKWVDMDTSVVPVKVYIFDITDGWKRSSNSTGMNSEHSCKVEYEIEPCRTTELADNGCIDTRRISLDMPFGGYVIYGVAHQHAGGSGSALYREDGQLLCSSIPAYGDGEEVGNEAGYIVGMTTCYPQPGTVKISKGETLILESNYSSIRHHTGVMGLFYILVADEPPKPINTLYTLVQSQTQDSIILLTILWAGVALMGVVTVIAVAIRYKLKREREDGRVLLGVGAWLKEGRVEVLDINDRKKLNSSDYILARNSGICQIDSDIVQYFGLGSETRKTATHVPDPYGIEVGNPAEIPDGFEEKWLLNVHAIDTRGAEDKMGCTECRCDLYNVTEDEYGIPLRPDYKGGFLCCYDHAQCRVKQGFESVRRNLYLRYTVKWVDMDTSVVPVKIYIFDITDGWKRSSNSTGMNSEHSCKVEYEIEPCRVTDLADNGCVDTRRISLDMPFGGYVIYGVAHQHAGGSGSALYREDGQLLCSSIPTYGDGEEAGNEAGYIVGMTTCYPQPGTVKISKGETLILESNYSSIRHHTGVMGLFYILVADDLPKPMNTFYTLVQSQTQDSIILLAILWAGVALMGVVTVIAVAIHYKLK
;
A
#
# COMPACT_ATOMS: atom_id res chain seq x y z
N MET A 1 -1.24 -17.56 13.21
CA MET A 1 -0.81 -18.42 14.31
C MET A 1 0.66 -18.72 14.15
N ILE A 2 1.42 -18.65 15.23
CA ILE A 2 2.85 -18.98 15.28
C ILE A 2 3.09 -20.04 16.38
N ASP A 3 4.15 -20.82 16.24
CA ASP A 3 4.61 -21.76 17.27
C ASP A 3 5.45 -21.07 18.37
N GLU A 4 5.98 -21.86 19.30
CA GLU A 4 6.86 -21.38 20.38
C GLU A 4 8.17 -20.75 19.89
N ALA A 5 8.66 -21.16 18.71
CA ALA A 5 9.84 -20.60 18.08
C ALA A 5 9.52 -19.33 17.26
N GLY A 6 8.25 -18.94 17.18
CA GLY A 6 7.79 -17.79 16.43
C GLY A 6 7.55 -18.05 14.95
N ASN A 7 7.63 -19.31 14.50
CA ASN A 7 7.42 -19.68 13.11
C ASN A 7 5.92 -19.72 12.79
N PRO A 8 5.49 -19.21 11.62
CA PRO A 8 4.13 -19.38 11.15
C PRO A 8 3.74 -20.85 11.01
N VAL A 9 2.51 -21.20 11.42
CA VAL A 9 2.00 -22.57 11.35
C VAL A 9 1.04 -22.74 10.16
N PRO A 10 1.18 -23.78 9.33
CA PRO A 10 0.31 -23.97 8.16
C PRO A 10 -1.11 -24.40 8.54
N LEU A 11 -2.10 -24.00 7.73
CA LEU A 11 -3.52 -24.30 7.94
C LEU A 11 -3.84 -25.80 7.88
N HIS A 12 -3.07 -26.55 7.08
CA HIS A 12 -3.22 -28.00 6.98
C HIS A 12 -2.72 -28.77 8.21
N GLU A 13 -2.08 -28.09 9.18
CA GLU A 13 -1.73 -28.64 10.49
C GLU A 13 -2.57 -28.05 11.63
N THR A 14 -2.75 -26.72 11.66
CA THR A 14 -3.71 -26.09 12.57
C THR A 14 -4.50 -25.06 11.82
N TYR A 15 -5.78 -25.37 11.65
CA TYR A 15 -6.73 -24.49 11.02
C TYR A 15 -7.19 -23.43 12.02
N LEU A 16 -6.85 -22.17 11.76
CA LEU A 16 -7.41 -21.04 12.49
C LEU A 16 -8.84 -20.82 11.99
N HIS A 17 -9.81 -21.46 12.65
CA HIS A 17 -11.21 -21.37 12.25
C HIS A 17 -11.75 -19.95 12.45
N HIS A 18 -11.48 -19.34 13.60
CA HIS A 18 -11.69 -17.90 13.76
C HIS A 18 -10.82 -17.29 14.85
N TRP A 19 -10.61 -15.99 14.74
CA TRP A 19 -10.19 -15.14 15.84
C TRP A 19 -11.12 -13.94 15.84
N VAL A 20 -11.65 -13.58 17.00
CA VAL A 20 -12.57 -12.44 17.12
C VAL A 20 -12.21 -11.61 18.33
N VAL A 21 -12.35 -10.31 18.18
CA VAL A 21 -12.15 -9.34 19.24
C VAL A 21 -13.49 -8.70 19.55
N ALA A 22 -13.96 -8.90 20.78
CA ALA A 22 -15.17 -8.30 21.30
C ALA A 22 -14.83 -7.29 22.39
N ARG A 23 -15.66 -6.25 22.51
CA ARG A 23 -15.62 -5.31 23.62
C ARG A 23 -16.63 -5.72 24.67
N TYR A 24 -16.34 -5.43 25.93
CA TYR A 24 -17.29 -5.62 27.02
C TYR A 24 -17.03 -4.61 28.13
N PHE A 25 -18.07 -4.32 28.90
CA PHE A 25 -17.97 -3.52 30.11
C PHE A 25 -17.95 -4.44 31.32
N LEU A 26 -16.94 -4.26 32.18
CA LEU A 26 -16.76 -5.00 33.42
C LEU A 26 -16.97 -4.06 34.61
N ARG A 27 -17.69 -4.51 35.65
CA ARG A 27 -17.86 -3.72 36.87
C ARG A 27 -16.49 -3.45 37.52
N LYS A 28 -16.23 -2.19 37.89
CA LYS A 28 -14.98 -1.79 38.55
C LYS A 28 -14.77 -2.58 39.84
N GLY A 29 -13.55 -3.07 40.05
CA GLY A 29 -13.16 -3.83 41.24
C GLY A 29 -13.37 -5.35 41.14
N VAL A 30 -13.94 -5.85 40.04
CA VAL A 30 -14.00 -7.28 39.74
C VAL A 30 -12.69 -7.73 39.09
N GLN A 31 -12.00 -8.69 39.69
CA GLN A 31 -10.83 -9.31 39.07
C GLN A 31 -11.25 -10.50 38.22
N VAL A 32 -10.79 -10.53 36.97
CA VAL A 32 -11.01 -11.65 36.05
C VAL A 32 -9.82 -12.60 36.13
N LEU A 33 -10.01 -13.75 36.77
CA LEU A 33 -8.95 -14.75 36.94
C LEU A 33 -8.90 -15.78 35.80
N ASP A 34 -10.01 -16.01 35.08
CA ASP A 34 -10.09 -16.95 33.97
C ASP A 34 -11.26 -16.59 33.03
N LEU A 35 -10.94 -16.21 31.78
CA LEU A 35 -11.92 -15.84 30.74
C LEU A 35 -12.48 -17.04 29.98
N ASN A 36 -11.90 -18.24 30.16
CA ASN A 36 -12.32 -19.45 29.44
C ASN A 36 -13.65 -20.02 29.93
N ASP A 37 -14.16 -19.55 31.05
CA ASP A 37 -15.42 -20.02 31.62
C ASP A 37 -16.37 -18.84 31.80
N ARG A 38 -17.05 -18.46 30.70
CA ARG A 38 -18.12 -17.44 30.72
C ARG A 38 -19.19 -17.71 31.80
N LYS A 39 -19.30 -18.96 32.27
CA LYS A 39 -20.20 -19.39 33.34
C LYS A 39 -19.79 -18.85 34.73
N LYS A 40 -18.56 -18.37 34.92
CA LYS A 40 -18.07 -17.80 36.19
C LYS A 40 -18.36 -16.32 36.37
N PHE A 41 -18.81 -15.60 35.33
CA PHE A 41 -19.24 -14.22 35.49
C PHE A 41 -20.67 -14.18 36.04
N ASN A 42 -20.86 -13.47 37.14
CA ASN A 42 -22.21 -13.06 37.50
C ASN A 42 -22.72 -12.13 36.40
N SER A 43 -23.88 -12.41 35.81
CA SER A 43 -24.40 -11.68 34.66
C SER A 43 -24.61 -10.18 34.92
N SER A 44 -24.63 -9.76 36.19
CA SER A 44 -24.73 -8.36 36.61
C SER A 44 -23.43 -7.55 36.55
N ASP A 45 -22.28 -8.22 36.38
CA ASP A 45 -20.95 -7.59 36.41
C ASP A 45 -20.32 -7.48 35.02
N TYR A 46 -20.97 -8.07 34.01
CA TYR A 46 -20.53 -8.13 32.63
C TYR A 46 -21.63 -7.59 31.71
N ILE A 47 -21.27 -6.68 30.81
CA ILE A 47 -22.15 -6.19 29.75
C ILE A 47 -21.42 -6.35 28.42
N SER A 48 -22.00 -7.09 27.49
CA SER A 48 -21.45 -7.20 26.14
C SER A 48 -21.57 -5.86 25.40
N ALA A 49 -20.44 -5.31 24.96
CA ALA A 49 -20.42 -4.12 24.10
C ALA A 49 -20.35 -4.62 22.65
N ARG A 50 -21.52 -4.76 22.04
CA ARG A 50 -21.70 -5.33 20.70
C ARG A 50 -21.43 -4.28 19.62
N ASN A 51 -21.11 -4.74 18.42
CA ASN A 51 -21.08 -3.87 17.24
C ASN A 51 -22.49 -3.34 16.88
N SER A 52 -22.57 -2.47 15.88
CA SER A 52 -23.81 -1.82 15.44
C SER A 52 -24.67 -2.70 14.51
N GLY A 53 -24.27 -3.95 14.29
CA GLY A 53 -24.92 -4.92 13.40
C GLY A 53 -26.36 -5.25 13.76
N ILE A 54 -27.10 -5.75 12.76
CA ILE A 54 -28.52 -6.12 12.91
C ILE A 54 -28.73 -7.44 13.66
N CYS A 55 -27.72 -8.33 13.69
CA CYS A 55 -27.81 -9.63 14.36
C CYS A 55 -27.93 -9.47 15.89
N GLN A 56 -29.12 -9.82 16.41
CA GLN A 56 -29.43 -9.79 17.84
C GLN A 56 -29.10 -11.14 18.51
N ARG A 57 -29.05 -11.17 19.85
CA ARG A 57 -28.79 -12.37 20.70
C ARG A 57 -27.42 -13.04 20.49
N ASP A 58 -26.39 -12.51 21.16
CA ASP A 58 -25.03 -13.07 21.33
C ASP A 58 -24.24 -13.52 20.08
N ALA A 59 -24.81 -13.45 18.88
CA ALA A 59 -24.16 -13.80 17.62
C ALA A 59 -23.48 -12.59 16.97
N LEU A 60 -22.30 -12.77 16.38
CA LEU A 60 -21.65 -11.79 15.50
C LEU A 60 -21.44 -10.38 16.10
N GLY A 61 -21.19 -10.30 17.42
CA GLY A 61 -20.99 -9.01 18.13
C GLY A 61 -19.56 -8.46 18.08
N GLN A 62 -18.65 -9.11 17.35
CA GLN A 62 -17.24 -8.75 17.29
C GLN A 62 -16.98 -7.44 16.54
N PHE A 63 -15.88 -6.77 16.91
CA PHE A 63 -15.39 -5.57 16.23
C PHE A 63 -14.27 -5.90 15.24
N TYR A 64 -13.44 -6.88 15.55
CA TYR A 64 -12.36 -7.33 14.67
C TYR A 64 -12.34 -8.83 14.57
N GLY A 65 -11.72 -9.29 13.49
CA GLY A 65 -11.38 -10.69 13.29
C GLY A 65 -12.48 -11.49 12.63
N LEU A 66 -12.04 -12.44 11.82
CA LEU A 66 -12.84 -13.38 11.04
C LEU A 66 -12.11 -14.73 11.10
N GLY A 67 -11.77 -15.37 9.98
CA GLY A 67 -11.12 -16.67 9.91
C GLY A 67 -9.67 -16.66 9.44
N SER A 68 -9.23 -17.81 8.95
CA SER A 68 -7.91 -18.06 8.37
C SER A 68 -7.57 -17.16 7.19
N GLU A 69 -8.59 -16.69 6.46
CA GLU A 69 -8.46 -15.82 5.30
C GLU A 69 -7.81 -14.48 5.64
N THR A 70 -7.81 -14.07 6.92
CA THR A 70 -7.21 -12.81 7.35
C THR A 70 -5.69 -12.71 7.07
N ARG A 71 -4.99 -13.79 6.71
CA ARG A 71 -3.56 -13.78 6.34
C ARG A 71 -3.25 -12.91 5.13
N LYS A 72 -4.09 -12.92 4.09
CA LYS A 72 -3.89 -12.14 2.85
C LYS A 72 -5.02 -11.14 2.58
N THR A 73 -5.89 -10.89 3.56
CA THR A 73 -6.99 -9.93 3.47
C THR A 73 -6.57 -8.59 4.06
N ALA A 74 -6.77 -7.50 3.33
CA ALA A 74 -6.52 -6.16 3.84
C ALA A 74 -7.58 -5.76 4.88
N THR A 75 -7.19 -5.52 6.13
CA THR A 75 -8.11 -5.21 7.24
C THR A 75 -7.87 -3.82 7.85
N HIS A 76 -7.18 -2.94 7.13
CA HIS A 76 -6.87 -1.60 7.64
C HIS A 76 -8.11 -0.70 7.57
N VAL A 77 -8.29 0.14 8.58
CA VAL A 77 -9.24 1.24 8.51
C VAL A 77 -8.53 2.40 7.82
N PRO A 78 -9.06 2.93 6.69
CA PRO A 78 -8.40 4.01 5.96
C PRO A 78 -8.48 5.32 6.75
N ASP A 79 -7.44 6.15 6.66
CA ASP A 79 -7.48 7.53 7.16
C ASP A 79 -8.57 8.35 6.42
N PRO A 80 -9.30 9.27 7.08
CA PRO A 80 -9.24 9.65 8.50
C PRO A 80 -10.20 8.86 9.40
N TYR A 81 -10.61 7.67 9.01
CA TYR A 81 -11.61 6.90 9.73
C TYR A 81 -11.02 6.09 10.89
N GLY A 82 -11.78 5.95 11.98
CA GLY A 82 -11.37 5.18 13.15
C GLY A 82 -12.53 4.46 13.83
N ILE A 83 -12.30 3.27 14.36
CA ILE A 83 -13.26 2.58 15.22
C ILE A 83 -13.10 3.16 16.63
N GLU A 84 -14.07 3.95 17.08
CA GLU A 84 -14.01 4.63 18.38
C GLU A 84 -14.11 3.63 19.54
N VAL A 85 -13.17 3.72 20.49
CA VAL A 85 -13.12 2.91 21.72
C VAL A 85 -12.87 3.81 22.94
N GLY A 86 -13.37 3.41 24.10
CA GLY A 86 -13.14 4.12 25.36
C GLY A 86 -14.01 5.35 25.59
N ASN A 87 -15.07 5.57 24.79
CA ASN A 87 -15.94 6.74 24.91
C ASN A 87 -16.67 6.74 26.29
N PRO A 88 -16.39 7.69 27.20
CA PRO A 88 -17.00 7.71 28.53
C PRO A 88 -18.52 7.86 28.52
N ALA A 89 -19.10 8.39 27.43
CA ALA A 89 -20.55 8.51 27.27
C ALA A 89 -21.23 7.16 27.01
N GLU A 90 -20.50 6.18 26.47
CA GLU A 90 -21.01 4.84 26.17
C GLU A 90 -20.78 3.83 27.31
N ILE A 91 -19.81 4.12 28.20
CA ILE A 91 -19.46 3.23 29.32
C ILE A 91 -20.46 3.43 30.47
N PRO A 92 -21.19 2.38 30.90
CA PRO A 92 -22.13 2.49 32.02
C PRO A 92 -21.46 2.90 33.33
N ALA A 93 -22.16 3.68 34.15
CA ALA A 93 -21.64 4.12 35.44
C ALA A 93 -21.25 2.93 36.34
N GLY A 94 -20.03 2.96 36.87
CA GLY A 94 -19.48 1.87 37.69
C GLY A 94 -18.82 0.73 36.89
N PHE A 95 -18.74 0.85 35.57
CA PHE A 95 -18.05 -0.10 34.70
C PHE A 95 -16.79 0.50 34.07
N GLU A 96 -15.94 -0.37 33.54
CA GLU A 96 -14.80 -0.06 32.69
C GLU A 96 -14.85 -0.91 31.42
N GLU A 97 -14.40 -0.36 30.30
CA GLU A 97 -14.31 -1.11 29.05
C GLU A 97 -13.08 -2.02 29.02
N LYS A 98 -13.28 -3.22 28.49
CA LYS A 98 -12.27 -4.27 28.31
C LYS A 98 -12.43 -4.93 26.94
N TRP A 99 -11.36 -5.62 26.53
CA TRP A 99 -11.29 -6.36 25.28
C TRP A 99 -11.18 -7.85 25.58
N LEU A 100 -11.93 -8.65 24.82
CA LEU A 100 -11.86 -10.11 24.84
C LEU A 100 -11.38 -10.56 23.45
N LEU A 101 -10.25 -11.25 23.42
CA LEU A 101 -9.82 -11.99 22.24
C LEU A 101 -10.28 -13.45 22.40
N ASN A 102 -11.13 -13.90 21.49
CA ASN A 102 -11.55 -15.30 21.39
C ASN A 102 -10.89 -15.92 20.15
N VAL A 103 -10.18 -17.03 20.35
CA VAL A 103 -9.45 -17.72 19.28
C VAL A 103 -9.92 -19.16 19.25
N HIS A 104 -10.41 -19.60 18.10
CA HIS A 104 -10.79 -20.97 17.85
C HIS A 104 -9.89 -21.57 16.78
N ALA A 105 -9.11 -22.58 17.18
CA ALA A 105 -8.14 -23.25 16.32
C ALA A 105 -8.34 -24.76 16.42
N ILE A 106 -8.28 -25.44 15.27
CA ILE A 106 -8.50 -26.88 15.14
C ILE A 106 -7.18 -27.53 14.73
N ASP A 107 -6.69 -28.48 15.54
CA ASP A 107 -5.53 -29.29 15.18
C ASP A 107 -5.94 -30.36 14.17
N THR A 108 -5.42 -30.24 12.94
CA THR A 108 -5.75 -31.11 11.81
C THR A 108 -4.62 -32.10 11.51
N ARG A 109 -3.59 -32.18 12.36
CA ARG A 109 -2.52 -33.18 12.23
C ARG A 109 -3.07 -34.58 12.53
N GLY A 110 -2.81 -35.52 11.62
CA GLY A 110 -3.19 -36.92 11.81
C GLY A 110 -4.70 -37.22 11.73
N VAL A 111 -5.55 -36.23 11.46
CA VAL A 111 -7.01 -36.45 11.35
C VAL A 111 -7.38 -37.29 10.14
N GLU A 112 -8.51 -38.01 10.22
CA GLU A 112 -9.01 -38.84 9.11
C GLU A 112 -9.50 -37.99 7.92
N ASP A 113 -10.23 -36.91 8.20
CA ASP A 113 -10.80 -35.99 7.20
C ASP A 113 -10.56 -34.55 7.62
N LYS A 114 -9.54 -33.90 7.05
CA LYS A 114 -9.17 -32.51 7.38
C LYS A 114 -10.33 -31.54 7.13
N LEU A 115 -10.97 -31.64 5.96
CA LEU A 115 -12.03 -30.72 5.56
C LEU A 115 -13.27 -30.91 6.46
N GLY A 116 -13.65 -32.16 6.72
CA GLY A 116 -14.73 -32.45 7.66
C GLY A 116 -14.46 -31.96 9.08
N CYS A 117 -13.21 -32.02 9.56
CA CYS A 117 -12.84 -31.44 10.84
C CYS A 117 -12.99 -29.91 10.84
N THR A 118 -12.55 -29.23 9.78
CA THR A 118 -12.66 -27.76 9.67
C THR A 118 -14.09 -27.27 9.50
N GLU A 119 -14.97 -28.10 8.97
CA GLU A 119 -16.43 -27.88 8.87
C GLU A 119 -17.20 -28.35 10.12
N CYS A 120 -16.48 -28.79 11.15
CA CYS A 120 -17.04 -29.22 12.42
C CYS A 120 -18.09 -30.34 12.32
N LYS A 121 -17.89 -31.34 11.46
CA LYS A 121 -18.82 -32.47 11.31
C LYS A 121 -18.94 -33.29 12.60
N CYS A 122 -20.13 -33.40 13.14
CA CYS A 122 -20.36 -33.96 14.49
C CYS A 122 -19.93 -35.42 14.62
N ASP A 123 -20.04 -36.21 13.55
CA ASP A 123 -19.61 -37.60 13.51
C ASP A 123 -18.09 -37.77 13.65
N LEU A 124 -17.31 -36.81 13.15
CA LEU A 124 -15.85 -36.79 13.30
C LEU A 124 -15.42 -36.38 14.72
N TYR A 125 -16.18 -35.53 15.41
CA TYR A 125 -15.88 -35.15 16.80
C TYR A 125 -16.47 -36.11 17.85
N ASN A 126 -17.36 -37.03 17.43
CA ASN A 126 -18.05 -37.99 18.28
C ASN A 126 -18.79 -37.32 19.46
N VAL A 127 -19.49 -36.23 19.16
CA VAL A 127 -20.26 -35.44 20.13
C VAL A 127 -21.76 -35.58 19.89
N THR A 128 -22.53 -35.58 20.97
CA THR A 128 -24.01 -35.66 20.93
C THR A 128 -24.68 -34.53 21.71
N GLU A 129 -23.89 -33.71 22.39
CA GLU A 129 -24.31 -32.56 23.19
C GLU A 129 -23.41 -31.36 22.88
N ASP A 130 -23.97 -30.15 22.97
CA ASP A 130 -23.24 -28.89 22.80
C ASP A 130 -22.38 -28.51 24.03
N GLU A 131 -21.68 -27.37 23.97
CA GLU A 131 -20.83 -26.87 25.07
C GLU A 131 -21.56 -26.59 26.40
N TYR A 132 -22.90 -26.57 26.36
CA TYR A 132 -23.77 -26.38 27.52
C TYR A 132 -24.38 -27.69 28.02
N GLY A 133 -24.04 -28.83 27.42
CA GLY A 133 -24.61 -30.15 27.75
C GLY A 133 -26.03 -30.34 27.23
N ARG A 134 -26.45 -29.56 26.22
CA ARG A 134 -27.78 -29.71 25.60
C ARG A 134 -27.68 -30.70 24.44
N PRO A 135 -28.60 -31.69 24.34
CA PRO A 135 -28.60 -32.63 23.23
C PRO A 135 -28.69 -31.93 21.88
N LEU A 136 -27.84 -32.37 20.95
CA LEU A 136 -27.87 -31.91 19.57
C LEU A 136 -29.12 -32.45 18.86
N ARG A 137 -29.65 -31.66 17.92
CA ARG A 137 -30.78 -32.10 17.10
C ARG A 137 -30.32 -33.24 16.17
N PRO A 138 -31.13 -34.29 15.94
CA PRO A 138 -30.73 -35.42 15.09
C PRO A 138 -30.36 -35.04 13.65
N ASP A 139 -30.92 -33.94 13.15
CA ASP A 139 -30.68 -33.39 11.82
C ASP A 139 -29.50 -32.43 11.74
N TYR A 140 -28.89 -32.02 12.87
CA TYR A 140 -27.71 -31.15 12.86
C TYR A 140 -26.44 -31.97 12.59
N LYS A 141 -25.85 -31.82 11.40
CA LYS A 141 -24.75 -32.69 10.95
C LYS A 141 -23.36 -32.13 11.22
N GLY A 142 -23.23 -30.81 11.36
CA GLY A 142 -21.96 -30.18 11.66
C GLY A 142 -22.07 -28.68 11.83
N GLY A 143 -21.11 -28.11 12.55
CA GLY A 143 -21.02 -26.68 12.83
C GLY A 143 -20.54 -26.37 14.26
N LEU A 144 -20.73 -25.12 14.68
CA LEU A 144 -20.26 -24.54 15.94
C LEU A 144 -20.59 -25.39 17.19
N LEU A 145 -21.73 -26.09 17.20
CA LEU A 145 -22.13 -26.90 18.36
C LEU A 145 -21.34 -28.21 18.49
N CYS A 146 -20.53 -28.57 17.49
CA CYS A 146 -19.82 -29.84 17.43
C CYS A 146 -18.30 -29.75 17.66
N CYS A 147 -17.72 -28.55 17.54
CA CYS A 147 -16.28 -28.32 17.68
C CYS A 147 -15.95 -27.29 18.78
N TYR A 148 -16.54 -27.40 19.96
CA TYR A 148 -16.23 -26.50 21.09
C TYR A 148 -14.89 -26.86 21.78
N ASP A 149 -14.51 -26.07 22.79
CA ASP A 149 -13.23 -26.24 23.49
C ASP A 149 -12.98 -27.69 23.95
N ARG A 150 -11.75 -28.17 23.75
CA ARG A 150 -11.26 -29.53 24.09
C ARG A 150 -11.91 -30.70 23.34
N THR A 151 -12.83 -30.46 22.41
CA THR A 151 -13.26 -31.51 21.49
C THR A 151 -12.10 -31.91 20.58
N GLN A 152 -12.06 -33.18 20.19
CA GLN A 152 -11.00 -33.73 19.36
C GLN A 152 -11.60 -34.38 18.12
N CYS A 153 -11.20 -33.90 16.94
CA CYS A 153 -11.60 -34.53 15.70
C CYS A 153 -10.94 -35.92 15.57
N ARG A 154 -11.64 -36.86 14.96
CA ARG A 154 -11.19 -38.25 14.79
C ARG A 154 -9.82 -38.31 14.09
N VAL A 155 -8.87 -38.97 14.77
CA VAL A 155 -7.50 -39.18 14.29
C VAL A 155 -7.32 -40.58 13.73
N LYS A 156 -6.42 -40.72 12.76
CA LYS A 156 -6.03 -42.01 12.19
C LYS A 156 -5.42 -42.90 13.26
N GLN A 157 -5.71 -44.20 13.18
CA GLN A 157 -5.17 -45.19 14.10
C GLN A 157 -3.62 -45.13 14.13
N GLY A 158 -3.05 -45.07 15.34
CA GLY A 158 -1.61 -45.02 15.55
C GLY A 158 -0.97 -43.62 15.47
N PHE A 159 -1.76 -42.56 15.27
CA PHE A 159 -1.25 -41.19 15.36
C PHE A 159 -1.01 -40.78 16.82
N GLU A 160 0.24 -40.46 17.17
CA GLU A 160 0.61 -39.87 18.45
C GLU A 160 0.85 -38.36 18.28
N GLY A 161 -0.15 -37.56 18.63
CA GLY A 161 -0.06 -36.10 18.55
C GLY A 161 0.64 -35.51 19.77
N VAL A 162 1.77 -34.83 19.55
CA VAL A 162 2.43 -34.05 20.62
C VAL A 162 1.67 -32.73 20.83
N ARG A 163 1.36 -32.43 22.08
CA ARG A 163 0.78 -31.15 22.49
C ARG A 163 1.77 -30.02 22.17
N ARG A 164 1.28 -28.98 21.50
CA ARG A 164 2.06 -27.77 21.18
C ARG A 164 1.36 -26.54 21.72
N ASN A 165 2.14 -25.54 22.13
CA ASN A 165 1.60 -24.21 22.40
C ASN A 165 1.66 -23.38 21.12
N LEU A 166 0.57 -22.66 20.85
CA LEU A 166 0.44 -21.79 19.70
C LEU A 166 0.06 -20.39 20.15
N TYR A 167 0.50 -19.39 19.40
CA TYR A 167 0.27 -17.98 19.71
C TYR A 167 -0.40 -17.28 18.53
N LEU A 168 -1.32 -16.37 18.82
CA LEU A 168 -1.83 -15.43 17.82
C LEU A 168 -0.89 -14.22 17.75
N LYS A 169 -0.23 -14.03 16.61
CA LYS A 169 0.53 -12.81 16.30
C LYS A 169 -0.41 -11.80 15.65
N TYR A 170 -0.53 -10.61 16.22
CA TYR A 170 -1.36 -9.52 15.72
C TYR A 170 -0.70 -8.16 15.96
N THR A 171 -1.09 -7.16 15.16
CA THR A 171 -0.64 -5.77 15.30
C THR A 171 -1.87 -4.87 15.35
N VAL A 172 -1.92 -3.97 16.33
CA VAL A 172 -2.99 -2.97 16.45
C VAL A 172 -2.38 -1.60 16.19
N LYS A 173 -2.99 -0.84 15.27
CA LYS A 173 -2.72 0.59 15.08
C LYS A 173 -3.85 1.38 15.72
N TRP A 174 -3.51 2.45 16.42
CA TRP A 174 -4.46 3.29 17.11
C TRP A 174 -3.96 4.74 17.11
N VAL A 175 -4.90 5.66 17.28
CA VAL A 175 -4.67 7.10 17.47
C VAL A 175 -5.58 7.58 18.59
N ASP A 176 -5.22 8.67 19.25
CA ASP A 176 -6.14 9.32 20.18
C ASP A 176 -7.32 9.90 19.41
N MET A 177 -8.54 9.72 19.91
CA MET A 177 -9.73 10.26 19.28
C MET A 177 -9.74 11.79 19.42
N ASP A 178 -9.69 12.50 18.29
CA ASP A 178 -9.91 13.94 18.22
C ASP A 178 -10.85 14.32 17.04
N THR A 179 -11.04 15.61 16.78
CA THR A 179 -11.96 16.10 15.74
C THR A 179 -11.57 15.77 14.30
N SER A 180 -10.34 15.32 14.06
CA SER A 180 -9.84 14.88 12.76
C SER A 180 -10.25 13.44 12.43
N VAL A 181 -10.48 12.61 13.45
CA VAL A 181 -10.89 11.21 13.26
C VAL A 181 -12.39 11.13 13.03
N VAL A 182 -12.78 10.48 11.93
CA VAL A 182 -14.18 10.21 11.61
C VAL A 182 -14.56 8.85 12.20
N PRO A 183 -15.42 8.79 13.24
CA PRO A 183 -15.78 7.53 13.85
C PRO A 183 -16.59 6.67 12.87
N VAL A 184 -16.24 5.39 12.78
CA VAL A 184 -16.98 4.39 12.00
C VAL A 184 -17.63 3.36 12.90
N LYS A 185 -18.79 2.90 12.45
CA LYS A 185 -19.53 1.80 13.06
C LYS A 185 -19.31 0.52 12.28
N VAL A 186 -19.19 -0.58 13.02
CA VAL A 186 -19.01 -1.92 12.49
C VAL A 186 -20.36 -2.58 12.31
N TYR A 187 -20.61 -3.17 11.15
CA TYR A 187 -21.80 -3.98 10.87
C TYR A 187 -21.39 -5.32 10.27
N ILE A 188 -22.04 -6.39 10.73
CA ILE A 188 -21.88 -7.73 10.18
C ILE A 188 -23.26 -8.23 9.78
N PHE A 189 -23.37 -8.62 8.52
CA PHE A 189 -24.56 -9.23 7.94
C PHE A 189 -24.39 -10.73 7.81
N ASP A 190 -25.48 -11.46 7.90
CA ASP A 190 -25.51 -12.92 7.89
C ASP A 190 -26.60 -13.41 6.94
N ILE A 191 -26.21 -14.21 5.94
CA ILE A 191 -27.12 -14.79 4.94
C ILE A 191 -28.24 -15.67 5.56
N THR A 192 -28.07 -16.10 6.81
CA THR A 192 -29.03 -16.95 7.52
C THR A 192 -30.08 -16.17 8.31
N ASP A 193 -30.05 -14.84 8.28
CA ASP A 193 -31.03 -14.02 8.96
C ASP A 193 -32.46 -14.36 8.51
N GLY A 194 -33.26 -14.77 9.48
CA GLY A 194 -34.65 -15.19 9.28
C GLY A 194 -35.66 -14.04 9.29
N TRP A 195 -35.22 -12.79 9.45
CA TRP A 195 -36.11 -11.65 9.55
C TRP A 195 -36.95 -11.43 8.28
N LYS A 196 -38.24 -11.15 8.46
CA LYS A 196 -39.18 -10.84 7.37
C LYS A 196 -40.03 -9.64 7.73
N ARG A 197 -40.10 -8.67 6.81
CA ARG A 197 -40.96 -7.49 6.91
C ARG A 197 -42.43 -7.92 7.01
N SER A 198 -43.11 -7.59 8.12
CA SER A 198 -44.55 -7.79 8.23
C SER A 198 -45.30 -6.64 7.53
N SER A 199 -46.35 -6.93 6.77
CA SER A 199 -47.10 -5.93 5.99
C SER A 199 -47.82 -4.86 6.83
N ASN A 200 -47.94 -5.06 8.15
CA ASN A 200 -48.67 -4.18 9.07
C ASN A 200 -47.79 -3.50 10.14
N SER A 201 -46.47 -3.64 10.10
CA SER A 201 -45.56 -2.99 11.07
C SER A 201 -44.83 -1.82 10.45
N THR A 202 -45.08 -0.60 10.93
CA THR A 202 -44.28 0.61 10.66
C THR A 202 -42.96 0.65 11.45
N GLY A 203 -42.71 -0.36 12.29
CA GLY A 203 -41.51 -0.44 13.12
C GLY A 203 -40.38 -1.23 12.45
N MET A 204 -39.22 -0.57 12.27
CA MET A 204 -37.91 -1.22 12.01
C MET A 204 -37.42 -2.12 13.15
N ASN A 205 -38.11 -2.13 14.31
CA ASN A 205 -37.69 -2.83 15.52
C ASN A 205 -38.30 -4.24 15.60
N SER A 206 -37.93 -5.10 14.67
CA SER A 206 -38.27 -6.53 14.76
C SER A 206 -36.98 -7.34 14.83
N GLU A 207 -37.00 -8.36 15.67
CA GLU A 207 -35.81 -9.09 16.09
C GLU A 207 -35.22 -9.91 14.93
N HIS A 208 -34.00 -9.60 14.51
CA HIS A 208 -33.26 -10.38 13.54
C HIS A 208 -32.77 -11.68 14.16
N SER A 209 -32.87 -12.78 13.42
CA SER A 209 -32.58 -14.13 13.90
C SER A 209 -31.46 -14.74 13.06
N CYS A 210 -30.25 -14.23 13.24
CA CYS A 210 -29.03 -14.71 12.60
C CYS A 210 -28.60 -16.06 13.20
N LYS A 211 -28.36 -17.07 12.35
CA LYS A 211 -27.97 -18.43 12.77
C LYS A 211 -26.46 -18.66 12.64
N VAL A 212 -25.71 -17.72 12.05
CA VAL A 212 -24.25 -17.72 11.81
C VAL A 212 -23.81 -18.73 10.75
N GLU A 213 -24.32 -19.95 10.79
CA GLU A 213 -23.90 -21.04 9.94
C GLU A 213 -25.08 -21.76 9.26
N TYR A 214 -24.79 -22.43 8.15
CA TYR A 214 -25.76 -23.25 7.43
C TYR A 214 -25.09 -24.42 6.71
N GLU A 215 -25.91 -25.33 6.20
CA GLU A 215 -25.50 -26.50 5.43
C GLU A 215 -25.75 -26.27 3.93
N ILE A 216 -24.89 -26.85 3.09
CA ILE A 216 -25.04 -26.87 1.64
C ILE A 216 -25.19 -28.31 1.19
N GLU A 217 -26.28 -28.58 0.49
CA GLU A 217 -26.56 -29.88 -0.10
C GLU A 217 -25.76 -30.10 -1.39
N PRO A 218 -25.33 -31.34 -1.67
CA PRO A 218 -24.61 -31.65 -2.89
C PRO A 218 -25.54 -31.57 -4.12
N CYS A 219 -25.03 -31.02 -5.23
CA CYS A 219 -25.74 -30.94 -6.50
C CYS A 219 -26.04 -32.33 -7.07
N ARG A 220 -27.12 -32.44 -7.87
CA ARG A 220 -27.47 -33.70 -8.54
C ARG A 220 -26.60 -33.90 -9.78
N THR A 221 -26.28 -35.15 -10.12
CA THR A 221 -25.44 -35.52 -11.28
C THR A 221 -25.95 -35.00 -12.64
N THR A 222 -27.23 -34.63 -12.74
CA THR A 222 -27.83 -34.03 -13.94
C THR A 222 -27.60 -32.52 -14.08
N GLU A 223 -27.18 -31.82 -13.02
CA GLU A 223 -26.99 -30.35 -12.97
C GLU A 223 -25.54 -29.92 -13.25
N LEU A 224 -24.62 -30.88 -13.44
CA LEU A 224 -23.23 -30.65 -13.85
C LEU A 224 -23.09 -29.94 -15.20
N ALA A 225 -24.15 -29.95 -16.04
CA ALA A 225 -24.13 -29.41 -17.39
C ALA A 225 -24.64 -27.95 -17.53
N ASP A 226 -25.47 -27.45 -16.60
CA ASP A 226 -26.22 -26.20 -16.81
C ASP A 226 -25.84 -25.03 -15.86
N ASN A 227 -25.40 -25.28 -14.61
CA ASN A 227 -25.16 -24.23 -13.59
C ASN A 227 -23.82 -24.33 -12.83
N GLY A 228 -22.95 -25.30 -13.16
CA GLY A 228 -21.61 -25.42 -12.55
C GLY A 228 -21.59 -25.81 -11.06
N CYS A 229 -22.68 -26.36 -10.50
CA CYS A 229 -22.81 -26.76 -9.09
C CYS A 229 -22.42 -25.65 -8.09
N ILE A 230 -23.16 -24.54 -8.14
CA ILE A 230 -23.04 -23.40 -7.23
C ILE A 230 -24.36 -23.25 -6.44
N ASP A 231 -24.28 -23.24 -5.11
CA ASP A 231 -25.36 -22.82 -4.20
C ASP A 231 -25.27 -21.30 -4.01
N THR A 232 -26.27 -20.58 -4.53
CA THR A 232 -26.39 -19.13 -4.39
C THR A 232 -27.52 -18.82 -3.42
N ARG A 233 -27.19 -18.16 -2.32
CA ARG A 233 -28.17 -17.65 -1.36
C ARG A 233 -28.24 -16.14 -1.44
N ARG A 234 -29.46 -15.60 -1.40
CA ARG A 234 -29.74 -14.16 -1.38
C ARG A 234 -30.77 -13.83 -0.32
N ILE A 235 -30.51 -12.78 0.46
CA ILE A 235 -31.48 -12.22 1.41
C ILE A 235 -31.59 -10.72 1.24
N SER A 236 -32.74 -10.17 1.62
CA SER A 236 -33.01 -8.74 1.67
C SER A 236 -32.88 -8.23 3.10
N LEU A 237 -32.11 -7.18 3.30
CA LEU A 237 -31.78 -6.61 4.59
C LEU A 237 -32.21 -5.14 4.62
N ASP A 238 -33.16 -4.81 5.48
CA ASP A 238 -33.58 -3.42 5.69
C ASP A 238 -32.60 -2.73 6.64
N MET A 239 -31.96 -1.67 6.19
CA MET A 239 -30.92 -0.98 6.96
C MET A 239 -31.53 -0.09 8.05
N PRO A 240 -31.32 -0.39 9.36
CA PRO A 240 -31.83 0.48 10.42
C PRO A 240 -31.00 1.77 10.60
N PHE A 241 -29.89 1.87 9.87
CA PHE A 241 -28.94 2.96 9.89
C PHE A 241 -28.76 3.56 8.48
N GLY A 242 -28.20 4.75 8.42
CA GLY A 242 -27.67 5.33 7.19
C GLY A 242 -26.23 5.77 7.40
N GLY A 243 -25.52 6.05 6.32
CA GLY A 243 -24.14 6.50 6.36
C GLY A 243 -23.39 6.17 5.08
N TYR A 244 -22.07 6.28 5.12
CA TYR A 244 -21.17 6.06 3.99
C TYR A 244 -20.33 4.82 4.23
N VAL A 245 -20.37 3.88 3.28
CA VAL A 245 -19.55 2.67 3.32
C VAL A 245 -18.09 3.04 3.01
N ILE A 246 -17.18 2.67 3.91
CA ILE A 246 -15.75 2.98 3.76
C ILE A 246 -14.90 1.73 3.57
N TYR A 247 -15.41 0.58 3.99
CA TYR A 247 -14.76 -0.72 3.84
C TYR A 247 -15.80 -1.83 3.85
N GLY A 248 -15.53 -2.91 3.14
CA GLY A 248 -16.28 -4.14 3.27
C GLY A 248 -15.52 -5.38 2.80
N VAL A 249 -15.85 -6.51 3.42
CA VAL A 249 -15.25 -7.82 3.16
C VAL A 249 -16.21 -8.93 3.57
N ALA A 250 -16.19 -10.06 2.87
CA ALA A 250 -16.96 -11.23 3.27
C ALA A 250 -16.11 -12.21 4.08
N HIS A 251 -16.80 -13.06 4.82
CA HIS A 251 -16.21 -14.23 5.47
C HIS A 251 -16.93 -15.48 4.98
N GLN A 252 -16.14 -16.42 4.45
CA GLN A 252 -16.58 -17.70 3.95
C GLN A 252 -15.59 -18.79 4.36
N HIS A 253 -16.09 -20.01 4.53
CA HIS A 253 -15.29 -21.21 4.73
C HIS A 253 -14.93 -21.86 3.39
N ALA A 254 -14.07 -22.87 3.43
CA ALA A 254 -13.70 -23.64 2.25
C ALA A 254 -14.94 -24.15 1.49
N GLY A 255 -14.94 -23.98 0.17
CA GLY A 255 -16.11 -24.17 -0.69
C GLY A 255 -16.77 -22.86 -1.11
N GLY A 256 -16.52 -21.74 -0.42
CA GLY A 256 -17.00 -20.42 -0.83
C GLY A 256 -16.43 -19.97 -2.17
N SER A 257 -17.24 -19.34 -3.01
CA SER A 257 -16.82 -18.80 -4.32
C SER A 257 -16.94 -17.27 -4.41
N GLY A 258 -17.44 -16.62 -3.36
CA GLY A 258 -17.57 -15.18 -3.27
C GLY A 258 -18.88 -14.75 -2.62
N SER A 259 -18.92 -13.49 -2.23
CA SER A 259 -20.10 -12.84 -1.70
C SER A 259 -20.13 -11.38 -2.14
N ALA A 260 -21.33 -10.83 -2.26
CA ALA A 260 -21.53 -9.48 -2.72
C ALA A 260 -22.74 -8.82 -2.04
N LEU A 261 -22.65 -7.51 -1.90
CA LEU A 261 -23.69 -6.66 -1.36
C LEU A 261 -24.20 -5.74 -2.46
N TYR A 262 -25.50 -5.79 -2.72
CA TYR A 262 -26.17 -5.00 -3.76
C TYR A 262 -27.23 -4.09 -3.15
N ARG A 263 -27.63 -3.08 -3.91
CA ARG A 263 -28.91 -2.38 -3.69
C ARG A 263 -30.07 -3.21 -4.25
N GLU A 264 -31.29 -2.81 -3.89
CA GLU A 264 -32.52 -3.42 -4.40
C GLU A 264 -32.67 -3.33 -5.93
N ASP A 265 -32.12 -2.29 -6.56
CA ASP A 265 -32.10 -2.11 -8.02
C ASP A 265 -31.04 -2.96 -8.74
N GLY A 266 -30.24 -3.74 -8.00
CA GLY A 266 -29.17 -4.58 -8.53
C GLY A 266 -27.81 -3.89 -8.64
N GLN A 267 -27.67 -2.62 -8.26
CA GLN A 267 -26.37 -1.95 -8.23
C GLN A 267 -25.44 -2.61 -7.20
N LEU A 268 -24.23 -2.99 -7.63
CA LEU A 268 -23.21 -3.55 -6.75
C LEU A 268 -22.64 -2.45 -5.83
N LEU A 269 -22.66 -2.69 -4.52
CA LEU A 269 -22.00 -1.84 -3.51
C LEU A 269 -20.58 -2.32 -3.22
N CYS A 270 -20.46 -3.61 -2.93
CA CYS A 270 -19.20 -4.27 -2.56
C CYS A 270 -19.23 -5.73 -2.99
N SER A 271 -18.08 -6.24 -3.43
CA SER A 271 -17.86 -7.67 -3.68
C SER A 271 -16.60 -8.15 -2.96
N SER A 272 -16.60 -9.41 -2.57
CA SER A 272 -15.49 -10.04 -1.86
C SER A 272 -15.34 -11.47 -2.37
N ILE A 273 -14.17 -11.78 -2.91
CA ILE A 273 -13.86 -13.01 -3.63
C ILE A 273 -12.74 -13.74 -2.87
N PRO A 274 -12.90 -15.04 -2.58
CA PRO A 274 -11.88 -15.82 -1.90
C PRO A 274 -10.65 -16.06 -2.78
N ALA A 275 -9.48 -15.95 -2.16
CA ALA A 275 -8.22 -16.43 -2.69
C ALA A 275 -7.89 -17.77 -2.03
N TYR A 276 -7.83 -18.82 -2.84
CA TYR A 276 -7.43 -20.15 -2.40
C TYR A 276 -5.93 -20.34 -2.56
N GLY A 277 -5.33 -21.09 -1.63
CA GLY A 277 -3.97 -21.58 -1.79
C GLY A 277 -3.88 -22.71 -2.83
N ASP A 278 -2.68 -22.92 -3.36
CA ASP A 278 -2.36 -23.97 -4.35
C ASP A 278 -1.09 -24.77 -4.01
N GLY A 279 -0.48 -24.53 -2.85
CA GLY A 279 0.72 -25.22 -2.38
C GLY A 279 0.60 -25.73 -0.94
N GLU A 280 1.74 -26.04 -0.32
CA GLU A 280 1.80 -26.47 1.10
C GLU A 280 2.40 -25.40 2.02
N GLU A 281 2.89 -24.31 1.44
CA GLU A 281 3.54 -23.23 2.18
C GLU A 281 2.55 -22.45 3.06
N VAL A 282 3.08 -21.90 4.16
CA VAL A 282 2.29 -21.11 5.10
C VAL A 282 1.67 -19.90 4.39
N GLY A 283 0.33 -19.85 4.41
CA GLY A 283 -0.43 -18.79 3.75
C GLY A 283 -0.71 -19.06 2.28
N ASN A 284 -0.38 -20.24 1.76
CA ASN A 284 -0.69 -20.68 0.41
C ASN A 284 -1.23 -22.12 0.37
N GLU A 285 -1.86 -22.58 1.44
CA GLU A 285 -2.27 -23.97 1.62
C GLU A 285 -3.41 -24.39 0.68
N ALA A 286 -3.18 -25.44 -0.11
CA ALA A 286 -4.10 -25.97 -1.10
C ALA A 286 -5.44 -26.37 -0.47
N GLY A 287 -6.54 -25.90 -1.06
CA GLY A 287 -7.89 -26.18 -0.59
C GLY A 287 -8.38 -25.33 0.59
N TYR A 288 -7.57 -24.38 1.07
CA TYR A 288 -7.97 -23.41 2.09
C TYR A 288 -8.15 -22.02 1.49
N ILE A 289 -9.09 -21.25 2.05
CA ILE A 289 -9.16 -19.81 1.80
C ILE A 289 -8.07 -19.13 2.63
N VAL A 290 -7.11 -18.53 1.95
CA VAL A 290 -5.95 -17.85 2.54
C VAL A 290 -6.06 -16.33 2.47
N GLY A 291 -7.05 -15.81 1.75
CA GLY A 291 -7.33 -14.39 1.54
C GLY A 291 -8.74 -14.15 1.02
N MET A 292 -9.22 -12.91 1.15
CA MET A 292 -10.44 -12.40 0.52
C MET A 292 -10.15 -11.02 -0.09
N THR A 293 -10.75 -10.73 -1.25
CA THR A 293 -10.74 -9.35 -1.77
C THR A 293 -11.61 -8.44 -0.90
N THR A 294 -11.25 -7.17 -0.85
CA THR A 294 -11.91 -6.17 -0.01
C THR A 294 -12.36 -4.98 -0.85
N CYS A 295 -13.51 -4.40 -0.51
CA CYS A 295 -13.95 -3.14 -1.10
C CYS A 295 -13.51 -1.96 -0.23
N TYR A 296 -12.93 -0.94 -0.86
CA TYR A 296 -12.66 0.37 -0.26
C TYR A 296 -13.27 1.42 -1.19
N PRO A 297 -14.56 1.77 -1.02
CA PRO A 297 -15.19 2.82 -1.81
C PRO A 297 -14.48 4.15 -1.60
N GLN A 298 -14.51 5.02 -2.62
CA GLN A 298 -14.04 6.39 -2.46
C GLN A 298 -14.89 7.09 -1.38
N PRO A 299 -14.28 7.86 -0.46
CA PRO A 299 -15.00 8.59 0.59
C PRO A 299 -16.20 9.37 0.05
N GLY A 300 -17.37 9.20 0.67
CA GLY A 300 -18.58 9.92 0.28
C GLY A 300 -19.35 9.36 -0.93
N THR A 301 -18.81 8.37 -1.67
CA THR A 301 -19.43 7.90 -2.92
C THR A 301 -20.51 6.84 -2.73
N VAL A 302 -20.34 5.94 -1.75
CA VAL A 302 -21.30 4.86 -1.47
C VAL A 302 -22.08 5.17 -0.21
N LYS A 303 -23.27 5.75 -0.39
CA LYS A 303 -24.19 6.06 0.71
C LYS A 303 -25.28 4.99 0.85
N ILE A 304 -25.52 4.55 2.08
CA ILE A 304 -26.67 3.75 2.48
C ILE A 304 -27.66 4.67 3.19
N SER A 305 -28.94 4.62 2.81
CA SER A 305 -29.99 5.38 3.48
C SER A 305 -30.64 4.55 4.57
N LYS A 306 -31.07 5.21 5.66
CA LYS A 306 -31.88 4.54 6.68
C LYS A 306 -33.21 4.07 6.07
N GLY A 307 -33.52 2.78 6.24
CA GLY A 307 -34.65 2.09 5.65
C GLY A 307 -34.42 1.58 4.23
N GLU A 308 -33.23 1.77 3.67
CA GLU A 308 -32.86 1.18 2.39
C GLU A 308 -32.76 -0.34 2.49
N THR A 309 -33.24 -1.05 1.46
CA THR A 309 -33.10 -2.50 1.34
C THR A 309 -31.81 -2.84 0.60
N LEU A 310 -30.91 -3.57 1.26
CA LEU A 310 -29.72 -4.16 0.62
C LEU A 310 -29.94 -5.64 0.35
N ILE A 311 -29.32 -6.17 -0.70
CA ILE A 311 -29.34 -7.59 -1.03
C ILE A 311 -27.96 -8.17 -0.75
N LEU A 312 -27.87 -9.06 0.25
CA LEU A 312 -26.68 -9.85 0.49
C LEU A 312 -26.77 -11.13 -0.33
N GLU A 313 -25.71 -11.42 -1.10
CA GLU A 313 -25.54 -12.67 -1.84
C GLU A 313 -24.30 -13.42 -1.34
N SER A 314 -24.42 -14.73 -1.15
CA SER A 314 -23.29 -15.61 -0.84
C SER A 314 -23.33 -16.84 -1.74
N ASN A 315 -22.19 -17.14 -2.36
CA ASN A 315 -22.04 -18.23 -3.31
C ASN A 315 -21.06 -19.27 -2.78
N TYR A 316 -21.43 -20.53 -2.92
CA TYR A 316 -20.60 -21.67 -2.55
C TYR A 316 -20.66 -22.77 -3.60
N SER A 317 -19.63 -23.60 -3.68
CA SER A 317 -19.68 -24.84 -4.43
C SER A 317 -20.62 -25.83 -3.74
N SER A 318 -21.51 -26.43 -4.52
CA SER A 318 -22.34 -27.57 -4.11
C SER A 318 -21.84 -28.88 -4.74
N ILE A 319 -20.60 -28.94 -5.25
CA ILE A 319 -20.02 -30.19 -5.78
C ILE A 319 -20.01 -31.29 -4.71
N ARG A 320 -19.86 -30.90 -3.44
CA ARG A 320 -19.95 -31.77 -2.27
C ARG A 320 -20.86 -31.13 -1.24
N HIS A 321 -21.30 -31.95 -0.29
CA HIS A 321 -21.98 -31.48 0.90
C HIS A 321 -21.02 -30.70 1.81
N HIS A 322 -21.47 -29.57 2.35
CA HIS A 322 -20.73 -28.78 3.33
C HIS A 322 -21.56 -28.55 4.60
N THR A 323 -20.94 -28.63 5.77
CA THR A 323 -21.55 -28.27 7.08
C THR A 323 -20.91 -27.03 7.67
N GLY A 324 -21.63 -26.31 8.53
CA GLY A 324 -21.06 -25.22 9.32
C GLY A 324 -20.42 -24.09 8.47
N VAL A 325 -20.90 -23.86 7.24
CA VAL A 325 -20.37 -22.79 6.39
C VAL A 325 -20.98 -21.45 6.78
N MET A 326 -20.25 -20.37 6.54
CA MET A 326 -20.67 -19.01 6.88
C MET A 326 -20.87 -18.14 5.63
N GLY A 327 -21.89 -17.30 5.64
CA GLY A 327 -22.16 -16.33 4.58
C GLY A 327 -22.23 -14.93 5.15
N LEU A 328 -21.12 -14.46 5.73
CA LEU A 328 -21.10 -13.18 6.44
C LEU A 328 -20.53 -12.07 5.56
N PHE A 329 -21.00 -10.84 5.79
CA PHE A 329 -20.46 -9.64 5.15
C PHE A 329 -20.22 -8.55 6.20
N TYR A 330 -18.96 -8.19 6.37
CA TYR A 330 -18.50 -7.16 7.29
C TYR A 330 -18.40 -5.83 6.54
N ILE A 331 -18.95 -4.76 7.08
CA ILE A 331 -18.76 -3.40 6.56
C ILE A 331 -18.45 -2.40 7.68
N LEU A 332 -17.70 -1.36 7.31
CA LEU A 332 -17.51 -0.16 8.11
C LEU A 332 -18.32 0.99 7.49
N VAL A 333 -19.04 1.71 8.34
CA VAL A 333 -19.91 2.81 7.91
C VAL A 333 -19.67 4.04 8.77
N ALA A 334 -19.42 5.17 8.13
CA ALA A 334 -19.33 6.48 8.77
C ALA A 334 -20.68 7.20 8.68
N ASP A 335 -21.12 7.85 9.76
CA ASP A 335 -22.39 8.60 9.75
C ASP A 335 -22.32 9.80 8.79
N GLU A 336 -21.17 10.48 8.76
CA GLU A 336 -20.85 11.60 7.89
C GLU A 336 -19.58 11.29 7.09
N PRO A 337 -19.45 11.80 5.85
CA PRO A 337 -18.16 11.79 5.19
C PRO A 337 -17.20 12.72 5.97
N PRO A 338 -15.89 12.63 5.73
CA PRO A 338 -14.93 13.52 6.34
C PRO A 338 -15.37 14.96 6.15
N LYS A 339 -15.46 15.72 7.25
CA LYS A 339 -15.88 17.11 7.18
C LYS A 339 -14.96 17.82 6.19
N PRO A 340 -15.49 18.55 5.20
CA PRO A 340 -14.66 19.44 4.42
C PRO A 340 -14.06 20.44 5.42
N ILE A 341 -12.74 20.41 5.56
CA ILE A 341 -12.01 21.43 6.30
C ILE A 341 -12.51 22.80 5.80
N ASN A 342 -12.99 23.65 6.72
CA ASN A 342 -13.67 24.91 6.43
C ASN A 342 -13.03 25.69 5.26
N THR A 343 -13.71 25.64 4.11
CA THR A 343 -14.07 26.79 3.25
C THR A 343 -13.01 27.88 3.02
N LEU A 344 -11.84 27.49 2.53
CA LEU A 344 -11.26 28.19 1.37
C LEU A 344 -11.18 27.29 0.11
N TYR A 345 -11.36 25.98 0.27
CA TYR A 345 -11.31 25.01 -0.84
C TYR A 345 -12.66 24.68 -1.48
N THR A 346 -13.79 24.80 -0.77
CA THR A 346 -15.11 24.43 -1.31
C THR A 346 -15.84 25.53 -2.08
N LEU A 347 -15.33 26.77 -2.10
CA LEU A 347 -15.80 27.82 -3.03
C LEU A 347 -15.11 27.76 -4.41
N VAL A 348 -14.04 26.97 -4.57
CA VAL A 348 -13.37 26.82 -5.87
C VAL A 348 -14.01 25.71 -6.73
N GLN A 349 -14.68 24.71 -6.14
CA GLN A 349 -15.25 23.60 -6.90
C GLN A 349 -16.75 23.69 -7.22
N SER A 350 -17.59 24.39 -6.44
CA SER A 350 -19.02 24.52 -6.80
C SER A 350 -19.38 25.84 -7.48
N GLN A 351 -18.54 26.88 -7.36
CA GLN A 351 -18.76 28.14 -8.06
C GLN A 351 -18.18 28.15 -9.47
N THR A 352 -17.33 27.18 -9.81
CA THR A 352 -16.75 27.05 -11.15
C THR A 352 -17.73 26.43 -12.14
N GLN A 353 -18.69 25.57 -11.77
CA GLN A 353 -19.51 24.90 -12.78
C GLN A 353 -20.62 25.79 -13.38
N ASP A 354 -21.34 26.58 -12.56
CA ASP A 354 -22.35 27.52 -13.08
C ASP A 354 -21.73 28.80 -13.66
N SER A 355 -20.58 29.24 -13.11
CA SER A 355 -19.84 30.39 -13.67
C SER A 355 -19.12 30.04 -14.96
N ILE A 356 -18.63 28.80 -15.14
CA ILE A 356 -18.04 28.35 -16.41
C ILE A 356 -19.11 28.25 -17.50
N ILE A 357 -20.36 27.90 -17.21
CA ILE A 357 -21.42 27.90 -18.24
C ILE A 357 -21.74 29.33 -18.71
N LEU A 358 -21.84 30.30 -17.79
CA LEU A 358 -22.07 31.70 -18.19
C LEU A 358 -20.84 32.33 -18.88
N LEU A 359 -19.63 31.99 -18.41
CA LEU A 359 -18.37 32.48 -18.97
C LEU A 359 -18.07 31.83 -20.32
N THR A 360 -18.38 30.54 -20.53
CA THR A 360 -18.23 29.87 -21.83
C THR A 360 -19.23 30.37 -22.87
N ILE A 361 -20.45 30.76 -22.47
CA ILE A 361 -21.40 31.44 -23.37
C ILE A 361 -20.90 32.85 -23.74
N LEU A 362 -20.30 33.58 -22.78
CA LEU A 362 -19.68 34.89 -23.06
C LEU A 362 -18.42 34.77 -23.93
N TRP A 363 -17.54 33.79 -23.66
CA TRP A 363 -16.35 33.51 -24.47
C TRP A 363 -16.70 32.98 -25.86
N ALA A 364 -17.80 32.22 -26.02
CA ALA A 364 -18.33 31.83 -27.32
C ALA A 364 -18.85 33.04 -28.11
N GLY A 365 -19.47 34.02 -27.44
CA GLY A 365 -19.87 35.30 -28.05
C GLY A 365 -18.68 36.17 -28.49
N VAL A 366 -17.64 36.25 -27.66
CA VAL A 366 -16.38 36.97 -27.98
C VAL A 366 -15.60 36.24 -29.08
N ALA A 367 -15.58 34.91 -29.07
CA ALA A 367 -14.99 34.10 -30.12
C ALA A 367 -15.74 34.23 -31.45
N LEU A 368 -17.09 34.30 -31.44
CA LEU A 368 -17.86 34.57 -32.67
C LEU A 368 -17.59 35.97 -33.23
N MET A 369 -17.49 36.98 -32.37
CA MET A 369 -17.14 38.34 -32.79
C MET A 369 -15.70 38.44 -33.32
N GLY A 370 -14.77 37.68 -32.72
CA GLY A 370 -13.40 37.50 -33.18
C GLY A 370 -13.30 36.76 -34.51
N VAL A 371 -14.10 35.72 -34.72
CA VAL A 371 -14.18 34.97 -35.98
C VAL A 371 -14.76 35.84 -37.10
N VAL A 372 -15.76 36.68 -36.83
CA VAL A 372 -16.30 37.62 -37.83
C VAL A 372 -15.27 38.70 -38.21
N THR A 373 -14.48 39.20 -37.25
CA THR A 373 -13.38 40.15 -37.53
C THR A 373 -12.22 39.49 -38.27
N VAL A 374 -11.86 38.25 -37.93
CA VAL A 374 -10.83 37.48 -38.64
C VAL A 374 -11.28 37.11 -40.04
N ILE A 375 -12.57 36.78 -40.26
CA ILE A 375 -13.12 36.55 -41.60
C ILE A 375 -13.15 37.84 -42.42
N ALA A 376 -13.50 38.99 -41.83
CA ALA A 376 -13.49 40.28 -42.52
C ALA A 376 -12.04 40.72 -42.89
N VAL A 377 -11.07 40.45 -42.02
CA VAL A 377 -9.64 40.69 -42.27
C VAL A 377 -9.09 39.69 -43.29
N ALA A 378 -9.47 38.42 -43.22
CA ALA A 378 -9.06 37.39 -44.17
C ALA A 378 -9.66 37.62 -45.56
N ILE A 379 -10.90 38.12 -45.70
CA ILE A 379 -11.48 38.51 -46.99
C ILE A 379 -10.74 39.73 -47.57
N ARG A 380 -10.29 40.68 -46.73
CA ARG A 380 -9.40 41.78 -47.17
C ARG A 380 -7.99 41.32 -47.52
N TYR A 381 -7.46 40.30 -46.85
CA TYR A 381 -6.09 39.79 -47.07
C TYR A 381 -6.03 38.83 -48.27
N LYS A 382 -7.10 38.08 -48.53
CA LYS A 382 -7.23 37.12 -49.64
C LYS A 382 -7.47 37.78 -51.00
N LEU A 383 -7.64 39.10 -51.05
CA LEU A 383 -7.56 39.90 -52.29
C LEU A 383 -6.14 40.39 -52.63
N LYS A 384 -5.10 40.04 -51.86
CA LYS A 384 -3.78 40.67 -52.00
C LYS A 384 -2.53 39.78 -52.02
N ARG A 385 -2.59 38.48 -52.29
CA ARG A 385 -1.49 37.76 -52.99
C ARG A 385 -1.76 36.28 -53.14
N GLU A 386 -1.85 35.89 -54.41
CA GLU A 386 -1.39 34.62 -54.92
C GLU A 386 0.11 34.47 -54.65
N ARG A 387 0.56 33.26 -54.30
CA ARG A 387 1.52 32.44 -55.06
C ARG A 387 2.26 31.44 -54.16
N GLU A 388 2.23 30.18 -54.62
CA GLU A 388 3.11 29.03 -54.33
C GLU A 388 2.82 28.13 -53.11
N ASP A 389 1.84 27.24 -53.32
CA ASP A 389 1.90 25.76 -53.36
C ASP A 389 2.91 24.96 -52.50
N GLY A 390 2.35 23.95 -51.80
CA GLY A 390 3.06 22.70 -51.46
C GLY A 390 2.56 21.88 -50.26
N ARG A 391 1.37 21.25 -50.39
CA ARG A 391 0.75 20.03 -49.75
C ARG A 391 1.57 19.24 -48.67
N VAL A 392 1.05 18.62 -47.59
CA VAL A 392 -0.11 17.70 -47.33
C VAL A 392 -0.30 17.65 -45.78
N LEU A 393 -1.45 18.00 -45.20
CA LEU A 393 -2.61 17.17 -44.76
C LEU A 393 -2.42 16.15 -43.60
N LEU A 394 -3.02 16.50 -42.44
CA LEU A 394 -3.89 15.76 -41.48
C LEU A 394 -3.39 14.41 -40.93
N GLY A 395 -3.12 14.27 -39.62
CA GLY A 395 -4.06 14.24 -38.47
C GLY A 395 -3.63 13.01 -37.62
N VAL A 396 -3.78 12.86 -36.30
CA VAL A 396 -4.65 13.40 -35.25
C VAL A 396 -3.88 13.23 -33.92
N GLY A 397 -4.00 14.19 -33.00
CA GLY A 397 -3.43 14.08 -31.65
C GLY A 397 -4.35 13.39 -30.64
N ALA A 398 -3.78 12.99 -29.52
CA ALA A 398 -4.48 12.83 -28.24
C ALA A 398 -3.50 13.08 -27.08
N TRP A 399 -3.88 13.97 -26.17
CA TRP A 399 -3.21 14.26 -24.90
C TRP A 399 -3.94 13.51 -23.78
N LEU A 400 -3.21 12.93 -22.81
CA LEU A 400 -3.78 12.16 -21.70
C LEU A 400 -4.07 13.03 -20.48
N LYS A 401 -5.37 13.23 -20.22
CA LYS A 401 -5.96 13.08 -18.89
C LYS A 401 -6.10 11.56 -18.65
N GLU A 402 -5.84 11.08 -17.43
CA GLU A 402 -5.97 9.68 -16.95
C GLU A 402 -4.73 8.76 -17.06
N GLY A 403 -3.90 8.74 -16.02
CA GLY A 403 -3.38 7.49 -15.43
C GLY A 403 -2.45 6.59 -16.26
N ARG A 404 -1.95 7.01 -17.42
CA ARG A 404 -0.83 6.33 -18.11
C ARG A 404 0.46 7.08 -17.83
N VAL A 405 1.42 6.40 -17.20
CA VAL A 405 2.83 6.78 -17.32
C VAL A 405 3.20 6.57 -18.80
N GLU A 406 3.45 7.64 -19.53
CA GLU A 406 4.11 7.53 -20.83
C GLU A 406 5.54 7.01 -20.58
N VAL A 407 5.76 5.74 -20.90
CA VAL A 407 7.11 5.20 -21.01
C VAL A 407 7.68 5.72 -22.32
N LEU A 408 8.46 6.80 -22.25
CA LEU A 408 9.41 7.10 -23.31
C LEU A 408 10.44 5.96 -23.31
N ASP A 409 10.48 5.21 -24.41
CA ASP A 409 11.56 4.27 -24.68
C ASP A 409 12.84 5.09 -24.91
N ILE A 410 13.59 5.33 -23.84
CA ILE A 410 14.82 6.14 -23.83
C ILE A 410 16.03 5.31 -24.29
N ASN A 411 15.81 4.11 -24.85
CA ASN A 411 16.88 3.38 -25.54
C ASN A 411 17.47 4.15 -26.73
N ASP A 412 16.85 5.27 -27.12
CA ASP A 412 17.50 6.34 -27.87
C ASP A 412 17.88 7.55 -26.99
N ARG A 413 18.82 7.38 -26.04
CA ARG A 413 19.61 8.51 -25.48
C ARG A 413 20.19 9.40 -26.60
N LYS A 414 20.29 8.86 -27.83
CA LYS A 414 20.69 9.53 -29.08
C LYS A 414 19.60 10.39 -29.75
N LYS A 415 18.30 10.23 -29.44
CA LYS A 415 17.20 11.02 -30.06
C LYS A 415 16.75 12.23 -29.26
N LEU A 416 17.02 12.27 -27.96
CA LEU A 416 16.78 13.45 -27.13
C LEU A 416 18.01 14.36 -27.19
N ASN A 417 17.87 15.55 -27.77
CA ASN A 417 18.90 16.56 -27.61
C ASN A 417 18.94 17.00 -26.14
N SER A 418 20.14 17.27 -25.61
CA SER A 418 20.31 17.75 -24.23
C SER A 418 19.57 19.07 -23.93
N SER A 419 19.06 19.76 -24.96
CA SER A 419 18.21 20.94 -24.83
C SER A 419 16.75 20.64 -24.45
N ASP A 420 16.29 19.40 -24.63
CA ASP A 420 14.85 19.07 -24.62
C ASP A 420 14.37 18.54 -23.25
N TYR A 421 15.30 18.25 -22.34
CA TYR A 421 14.99 17.82 -20.97
C TYR A 421 16.05 18.30 -19.98
N ILE A 422 15.61 18.49 -18.73
CA ILE A 422 16.48 18.79 -17.60
C ILE A 422 16.22 17.69 -16.56
N LEU A 423 17.28 17.05 -16.09
CA LEU A 423 17.19 15.98 -15.12
C LEU A 423 17.04 16.56 -13.71
N ALA A 424 15.90 16.33 -13.07
CA ALA A 424 15.71 16.63 -11.66
C ALA A 424 16.65 15.74 -10.83
N ARG A 425 17.51 16.34 -10.00
CA ARG A 425 18.49 15.62 -9.18
C ARG A 425 17.97 15.43 -7.76
N ASN A 426 18.40 14.36 -7.09
CA ASN A 426 18.21 14.21 -5.64
C ASN A 426 19.11 15.20 -4.87
N SER A 427 18.95 15.27 -3.55
CA SER A 427 19.71 16.19 -2.69
C SER A 427 21.10 15.67 -2.30
N GLY A 428 21.51 14.49 -2.77
CA GLY A 428 22.80 13.85 -2.49
C GLY A 428 24.01 14.71 -2.87
N ILE A 429 25.19 14.34 -2.34
CA ILE A 429 26.46 15.07 -2.56
C ILE A 429 27.13 14.75 -3.91
N CYS A 430 26.74 13.65 -4.55
CA CYS A 430 27.29 13.18 -5.82
C CYS A 430 26.67 13.90 -7.04
N GLN A 431 26.83 15.22 -7.15
CA GLN A 431 26.07 16.03 -8.12
C GLN A 431 26.81 16.34 -9.45
N ILE A 432 28.14 16.22 -9.48
CA ILE A 432 28.96 16.55 -10.65
C ILE A 432 29.37 15.25 -11.33
N ASP A 433 29.01 15.09 -12.61
CA ASP A 433 29.36 13.96 -13.49
C ASP A 433 28.96 12.54 -13.02
N SER A 434 28.17 12.42 -11.95
CA SER A 434 27.66 11.13 -11.45
C SER A 434 26.25 10.81 -11.98
N ASP A 435 26.02 9.53 -12.31
CA ASP A 435 24.73 8.97 -12.72
C ASP A 435 23.76 8.70 -11.54
N ILE A 436 24.13 9.09 -10.30
CA ILE A 436 23.33 8.84 -9.09
C ILE A 436 22.24 9.91 -8.95
N VAL A 437 21.26 9.86 -9.84
CA VAL A 437 20.15 10.82 -9.90
C VAL A 437 18.81 10.22 -9.47
N GLN A 438 18.79 8.93 -9.11
CA GLN A 438 17.56 8.24 -8.74
C GLN A 438 16.88 8.87 -7.51
N TYR A 439 15.54 8.80 -7.52
CA TYR A 439 14.68 9.16 -6.38
C TYR A 439 14.29 7.91 -5.57
N PHE A 440 13.76 6.89 -6.23
CA PHE A 440 13.41 5.60 -5.62
C PHE A 440 13.54 4.48 -6.65
N GLY A 441 13.65 3.23 -6.17
CA GLY A 441 13.94 2.06 -6.98
C GLY A 441 15.39 1.62 -6.81
N LEU A 442 15.58 0.33 -6.50
CA LEU A 442 16.89 -0.31 -6.36
C LEU A 442 16.88 -1.64 -7.15
N GLY A 443 17.91 -2.47 -6.95
CA GLY A 443 18.11 -3.71 -7.69
C GLY A 443 17.20 -4.87 -7.26
N SER A 444 17.71 -6.10 -7.43
CA SER A 444 16.99 -7.33 -7.09
C SER A 444 16.56 -7.41 -5.63
N GLU A 445 17.29 -6.74 -4.75
CA GLU A 445 17.06 -6.70 -3.32
C GLU A 445 15.74 -6.00 -2.94
N THR A 446 15.13 -5.23 -3.85
CA THR A 446 13.82 -4.59 -3.60
C THR A 446 12.70 -5.58 -3.30
N ARG A 447 12.83 -6.86 -3.68
CA ARG A 447 11.78 -7.88 -3.49
C ARG A 447 11.40 -8.11 -2.03
N LYS A 448 12.37 -8.05 -1.10
CA LYS A 448 12.16 -8.21 0.36
C LYS A 448 12.60 -6.98 1.17
N THR A 449 12.86 -5.84 0.52
CA THR A 449 13.25 -4.59 1.18
C THR A 449 12.05 -3.66 1.33
N ALA A 450 11.80 -3.17 2.55
CA ALA A 450 10.72 -2.21 2.78
C ALA A 450 11.11 -0.82 2.24
N THR A 451 10.41 -0.31 1.24
CA THR A 451 10.70 1.01 0.63
C THR A 451 9.63 2.06 0.96
N HIS A 452 8.81 1.83 1.99
CA HIS A 452 7.75 2.76 2.35
C HIS A 452 8.32 4.00 3.06
N VAL A 453 7.82 5.17 2.69
CA VAL A 453 8.02 6.41 3.44
C VAL A 453 6.98 6.41 4.57
N PRO A 454 7.38 6.57 5.84
CA PRO A 454 6.43 6.54 6.95
C PRO A 454 5.60 7.82 7.00
N ASP A 455 4.33 7.70 7.37
CA ASP A 455 3.47 8.85 7.63
C ASP A 455 4.01 9.68 8.83
N PRO A 456 3.93 11.03 8.81
CA PRO A 456 3.35 11.90 7.79
C PRO A 456 4.37 12.41 6.76
N TYR A 457 5.44 11.68 6.49
CA TYR A 457 6.50 12.12 5.58
C TYR A 457 6.18 11.76 4.13
N GLY A 458 6.61 12.62 3.18
CA GLY A 458 6.38 12.40 1.74
C GLY A 458 7.52 12.94 0.87
N ILE A 459 7.78 12.29 -0.26
CA ILE A 459 8.71 12.80 -1.28
C ILE A 459 7.93 13.79 -2.15
N GLU A 460 8.37 15.05 -2.18
CA GLU A 460 7.75 16.09 -2.99
C GLU A 460 8.11 15.93 -4.46
N VAL A 461 7.10 16.04 -5.33
CA VAL A 461 7.24 16.01 -6.79
C VAL A 461 6.27 17.04 -7.39
N GLY A 462 6.64 17.65 -8.50
CA GLY A 462 5.77 18.57 -9.23
C GLY A 462 5.69 19.98 -8.64
N ASN A 463 6.65 20.42 -7.82
CA ASN A 463 6.62 21.74 -7.21
C ASN A 463 6.82 22.84 -8.27
N PRO A 464 5.82 23.70 -8.55
CA PRO A 464 5.92 24.71 -9.61
C PRO A 464 7.02 25.76 -9.36
N ALA A 465 7.50 25.91 -8.12
CA ALA A 465 8.60 26.80 -7.79
C ALA A 465 9.97 26.21 -8.17
N GLU A 466 10.07 24.89 -8.35
CA GLU A 466 11.31 24.18 -8.69
C GLU A 466 11.38 23.80 -10.17
N ILE A 467 10.24 23.80 -10.87
CA ILE A 467 10.17 23.49 -12.30
C ILE A 467 10.54 24.74 -13.13
N PRO A 468 11.56 24.66 -14.02
CA PRO A 468 11.93 25.78 -14.88
C PRO A 468 10.81 26.20 -15.85
N ASP A 469 10.73 27.49 -16.17
CA ASP A 469 9.74 28.03 -17.11
C ASP A 469 9.77 27.29 -18.46
N GLY A 470 8.60 26.80 -18.89
CA GLY A 470 8.45 26.06 -20.15
C GLY A 470 8.72 24.55 -20.05
N PHE A 471 9.04 24.04 -18.85
CA PHE A 471 9.22 22.60 -18.58
C PHE A 471 8.03 22.03 -17.78
N GLU A 472 7.87 20.71 -17.87
CA GLU A 472 6.94 19.91 -17.07
C GLU A 472 7.75 18.78 -16.42
N GLU A 473 7.50 18.50 -15.14
CA GLU A 473 8.16 17.39 -14.46
C GLU A 473 7.58 16.05 -14.90
N LYS A 474 8.44 15.13 -15.35
CA LYS A 474 8.08 13.79 -15.79
C LYS A 474 8.95 12.74 -15.10
N TRP A 475 8.42 11.53 -14.98
CA TRP A 475 9.08 10.43 -14.31
C TRP A 475 9.83 9.57 -15.32
N LEU A 476 11.10 9.28 -15.03
CA LEU A 476 11.96 8.43 -15.86
C LEU A 476 12.27 7.15 -15.09
N LEU A 477 12.00 6.00 -15.72
CA LEU A 477 12.29 4.69 -15.18
C LEU A 477 13.44 4.07 -15.96
N ASN A 478 14.55 3.78 -15.29
CA ASN A 478 15.68 3.04 -15.84
C ASN A 478 15.63 1.59 -15.34
N VAL A 479 15.73 0.62 -16.26
CA VAL A 479 15.75 -0.82 -15.92
C VAL A 479 16.94 -1.47 -16.59
N HIS A 480 17.86 -1.96 -15.77
CA HIS A 480 18.99 -2.77 -16.22
C HIS A 480 18.70 -4.25 -15.96
N ALA A 481 18.59 -5.06 -17.02
CA ALA A 481 18.25 -6.48 -16.93
C ALA A 481 19.30 -7.34 -17.64
N ILE A 482 19.89 -8.29 -16.91
CA ILE A 482 20.91 -9.22 -17.41
C ILE A 482 20.28 -10.61 -17.58
N ASP A 483 20.31 -11.14 -18.80
CA ASP A 483 19.86 -12.51 -19.07
C ASP A 483 20.94 -13.52 -18.69
N THR A 484 20.76 -14.20 -17.57
CA THR A 484 21.71 -15.20 -17.05
C THR A 484 21.38 -16.63 -17.49
N ARG A 485 20.38 -16.83 -18.36
CA ARG A 485 20.03 -18.16 -18.87
C ARG A 485 21.16 -18.70 -19.74
N GLY A 486 21.58 -19.92 -19.46
CA GLY A 486 22.67 -20.56 -20.20
C GLY A 486 24.04 -19.96 -19.97
N ALA A 487 24.20 -18.92 -19.13
CA ALA A 487 25.49 -18.31 -18.84
C ALA A 487 26.52 -19.34 -18.33
N GLU A 488 27.77 -19.20 -18.76
CA GLU A 488 28.88 -20.03 -18.25
C GLU A 488 29.12 -19.76 -16.76
N ASP A 489 29.10 -18.48 -16.38
CA ASP A 489 29.24 -17.98 -15.02
C ASP A 489 28.16 -16.93 -14.74
N LYS A 490 27.05 -17.35 -14.12
CA LYS A 490 25.91 -16.48 -13.83
C LYS A 490 26.30 -15.29 -12.94
N MET A 491 27.16 -15.52 -11.94
CA MET A 491 27.55 -14.48 -10.98
C MET A 491 28.51 -13.49 -11.62
N GLY A 492 29.49 -13.98 -12.37
CA GLY A 492 30.38 -13.11 -13.13
C GLY A 492 29.64 -12.24 -14.15
N CYS A 493 28.57 -12.77 -14.78
CA CYS A 493 27.71 -11.96 -15.65
C CYS A 493 27.02 -10.83 -14.88
N THR A 494 26.45 -11.12 -13.70
CA THR A 494 25.78 -10.08 -12.89
C THR A 494 26.73 -9.05 -12.28
N GLU A 495 28.00 -9.41 -12.13
CA GLU A 495 29.09 -8.51 -11.74
C GLU A 495 29.70 -7.76 -12.95
N CYS A 496 29.11 -7.92 -14.14
CA CYS A 496 29.53 -7.29 -15.40
C CYS A 496 31.01 -7.47 -15.75
N ARG A 497 31.55 -8.66 -15.52
CA ARG A 497 32.94 -8.99 -15.85
C ARG A 497 33.22 -8.90 -17.35
N CYS A 498 34.14 -8.02 -17.75
CA CYS A 498 34.41 -7.73 -19.16
C CYS A 498 34.88 -8.96 -19.94
N ASP A 499 35.59 -9.90 -19.30
CA ASP A 499 36.04 -11.13 -19.93
C ASP A 499 34.88 -12.07 -20.32
N LEU A 500 33.75 -12.00 -19.62
CA LEU A 500 32.55 -12.76 -19.94
C LEU A 500 31.70 -12.10 -21.02
N TYR A 501 31.74 -10.78 -21.16
CA TYR A 501 31.02 -10.05 -22.23
C TYR A 501 31.83 -9.93 -23.53
N ASN A 502 33.13 -10.23 -23.49
CA ASN A 502 34.04 -10.14 -24.63
C ASN A 502 34.05 -8.76 -25.30
N VAL A 503 34.07 -7.72 -24.46
CA VAL A 503 34.08 -6.31 -24.86
C VAL A 503 35.42 -5.66 -24.50
N THR A 504 35.87 -4.74 -25.36
CA THR A 504 37.11 -3.96 -25.17
C THR A 504 36.89 -2.46 -25.25
N GLU A 505 35.67 -2.04 -25.55
CA GLU A 505 35.22 -0.66 -25.68
C GLU A 505 33.89 -0.50 -24.92
N ASP A 506 33.60 0.70 -24.46
CA ASP A 506 32.32 1.03 -23.83
C ASP A 506 31.20 1.26 -24.87
N GLU A 507 29.99 1.63 -24.42
CA GLU A 507 28.82 1.91 -25.27
C GLU A 507 29.08 3.04 -26.30
N TYR A 508 30.05 3.91 -26.04
CA TYR A 508 30.42 5.04 -26.90
C TYR A 508 31.57 4.71 -27.86
N GLY A 509 32.08 3.48 -27.84
CA GLY A 509 33.24 3.06 -28.64
C GLY A 509 34.56 3.57 -28.08
N ILE A 510 34.61 3.96 -26.80
CA ILE A 510 35.84 4.39 -26.14
C ILE A 510 36.55 3.15 -25.59
N PRO A 511 37.84 2.93 -25.91
CA PRO A 511 38.59 1.80 -25.39
C PRO A 511 38.60 1.75 -23.86
N LEU A 512 38.27 0.59 -23.31
CA LEU A 512 38.31 0.34 -21.88
C LEU A 512 39.76 0.36 -21.39
N ARG A 513 39.96 0.85 -20.16
CA ARG A 513 41.29 0.86 -19.56
C ARG A 513 41.75 -0.59 -19.29
N PRO A 514 43.04 -0.94 -19.47
CA PRO A 514 43.52 -2.32 -19.28
C PRO A 514 43.30 -2.90 -17.88
N ASP A 515 43.19 -2.03 -16.87
CA ASP A 515 42.95 -2.34 -15.47
C ASP A 515 41.47 -2.43 -15.10
N TYR A 516 40.53 -2.01 -15.97
CA TYR A 516 39.10 -2.13 -15.72
C TYR A 516 38.62 -3.55 -16.04
N LYS A 517 38.28 -4.34 -15.00
CA LYS A 517 37.97 -5.78 -15.14
C LYS A 517 36.48 -6.08 -15.19
N GLY A 518 35.64 -5.19 -14.66
CA GLY A 518 34.20 -5.34 -14.76
C GLY A 518 33.43 -4.19 -14.13
N GLY A 519 32.19 -4.03 -14.60
CA GLY A 519 31.30 -2.96 -14.22
C GLY A 519 30.40 -2.53 -15.39
N PHE A 520 29.64 -1.45 -15.20
CA PHE A 520 28.57 -1.06 -16.15
C PHE A 520 29.09 -0.80 -17.57
N LEU A 521 30.35 -0.37 -17.74
CA LEU A 521 30.95 -0.15 -19.06
C LEU A 521 31.09 -1.43 -19.88
N CYS A 522 30.99 -2.60 -19.24
CA CYS A 522 31.12 -3.90 -19.90
C CYS A 522 29.79 -4.61 -20.19
N CYS A 523 28.70 -4.16 -19.57
CA CYS A 523 27.38 -4.78 -19.70
C CYS A 523 26.31 -3.78 -20.18
N TYR A 524 26.67 -2.89 -21.10
CA TYR A 524 25.75 -1.90 -21.71
C TYR A 524 24.65 -2.57 -22.56
N ASP A 525 23.71 -1.77 -23.10
CA ASP A 525 22.57 -2.31 -23.84
C ASP A 525 23.01 -3.20 -25.01
N HIS A 526 22.30 -4.32 -25.17
CA HIS A 526 22.58 -5.39 -26.13
C HIS A 526 23.90 -6.17 -25.95
N ALA A 527 24.74 -5.83 -24.96
CA ALA A 527 25.90 -6.65 -24.61
C ALA A 527 25.43 -8.03 -24.13
N GLN A 528 26.10 -9.09 -24.61
CA GLN A 528 25.73 -10.47 -24.29
C GLN A 528 26.82 -11.15 -23.47
N CYS A 529 26.44 -11.63 -22.28
CA CYS A 529 27.33 -12.45 -21.49
C CYS A 529 27.53 -13.83 -22.15
N ARG A 530 28.73 -14.38 -22.01
CA ARG A 530 29.09 -15.69 -22.56
C ARG A 530 28.18 -16.79 -22.02
N VAL A 531 27.64 -17.58 -22.95
CA VAL A 531 26.76 -18.72 -22.69
C VAL A 531 27.45 -20.04 -23.01
N LYS A 532 27.01 -21.11 -22.35
CA LYS A 532 27.49 -22.47 -22.56
C LYS A 532 27.24 -22.90 -24.01
N GLN A 533 28.19 -23.65 -24.56
CA GLN A 533 28.09 -24.20 -25.92
C GLN A 533 26.78 -24.98 -26.12
N GLY A 534 26.07 -24.69 -27.22
CA GLY A 534 24.80 -25.33 -27.57
C GLY A 534 23.56 -24.71 -26.90
N PHE A 535 23.70 -23.62 -26.13
CA PHE A 535 22.56 -22.88 -25.63
C PHE A 535 21.94 -21.99 -26.73
N GLU A 536 20.68 -22.23 -27.06
CA GLU A 536 19.88 -21.36 -27.92
C GLU A 536 18.88 -20.58 -27.06
N SER A 537 19.01 -19.24 -27.06
CA SER A 537 18.08 -18.37 -26.33
C SER A 537 16.92 -17.95 -27.22
N VAL A 538 15.71 -17.94 -26.65
CA VAL A 538 14.54 -17.29 -27.25
C VAL A 538 14.41 -15.89 -26.66
N ARG A 539 14.23 -14.88 -27.53
CA ARG A 539 13.95 -13.49 -27.13
C ARG A 539 12.70 -13.46 -26.25
N ARG A 540 12.79 -12.77 -25.12
CA ARG A 540 11.68 -12.55 -24.20
C ARG A 540 11.48 -11.06 -23.98
N ASN A 541 10.22 -10.66 -23.84
CA ASN A 541 9.89 -9.33 -23.37
C ASN A 541 9.76 -9.39 -21.85
N LEU A 542 10.49 -8.52 -21.16
CA LEU A 542 10.42 -8.37 -19.72
C LEU A 542 9.58 -7.14 -19.40
N TYR A 543 8.78 -7.23 -18.35
CA TYR A 543 7.94 -6.13 -17.88
C TYR A 543 8.24 -5.89 -16.40
N LEU A 544 8.54 -4.64 -16.05
CA LEU A 544 8.66 -4.24 -14.65
C LEU A 544 7.28 -3.95 -14.10
N ARG A 545 6.93 -4.60 -12.98
CA ARG A 545 5.70 -4.32 -12.22
C ARG A 545 6.05 -3.52 -10.98
N TYR A 546 5.42 -2.36 -10.80
CA TYR A 546 5.62 -1.49 -9.64
C TYR A 546 4.28 -0.94 -9.13
N THR A 547 4.27 -0.41 -7.92
CA THR A 547 3.11 0.26 -7.30
C THR A 547 3.62 1.48 -6.56
N VAL A 548 3.10 2.66 -6.90
CA VAL A 548 3.40 3.93 -6.21
C VAL A 548 2.17 4.34 -5.42
N LYS A 549 2.36 4.65 -4.14
CA LYS A 549 1.36 5.33 -3.33
C LYS A 549 1.73 6.81 -3.29
N TRP A 550 0.76 7.67 -3.52
CA TRP A 550 0.95 9.11 -3.54
C TRP A 550 -0.21 9.79 -2.82
N VAL A 551 0.04 11.00 -2.36
CA VAL A 551 -0.93 11.91 -1.76
C VAL A 551 -0.71 13.30 -2.35
N ASP A 552 -1.73 14.14 -2.39
CA ASP A 552 -1.54 15.55 -2.72
C ASP A 552 -0.72 16.21 -1.60
N MET A 553 0.28 17.02 -1.97
CA MET A 553 1.09 17.73 -0.97
C MET A 553 0.25 18.82 -0.29
N ASP A 554 0.14 18.74 1.03
CA ASP A 554 -0.50 19.76 1.87
C ASP A 554 0.31 20.00 3.16
N THR A 555 -0.22 20.84 4.06
CA THR A 555 0.49 21.20 5.30
C THR A 555 0.63 20.07 6.32
N SER A 556 -0.05 18.94 6.12
CA SER A 556 0.05 17.75 6.97
C SER A 556 1.22 16.86 6.56
N VAL A 557 1.63 16.90 5.29
CA VAL A 557 2.77 16.13 4.79
C VAL A 557 4.07 16.87 5.07
N VAL A 558 5.02 16.20 5.71
CA VAL A 558 6.37 16.73 5.92
C VAL A 558 7.25 16.30 4.75
N PRO A 559 7.70 17.22 3.89
CA PRO A 559 8.55 16.88 2.75
C PRO A 559 9.88 16.29 3.24
N VAL A 560 10.31 15.20 2.61
CA VAL A 560 11.62 14.60 2.81
C VAL A 560 12.50 14.79 1.59
N LYS A 561 13.77 15.04 1.84
CA LYS A 561 14.83 15.04 0.84
C LYS A 561 15.52 13.70 0.80
N ILE A 562 15.90 13.29 -0.41
CA ILE A 562 16.59 12.03 -0.66
C ILE A 562 18.08 12.32 -0.77
N TYR A 563 18.87 11.60 0.02
CA TYR A 563 20.33 11.66 -0.03
C TYR A 563 20.89 10.28 -0.30
N ILE A 564 21.79 10.20 -1.27
CA ILE A 564 22.50 8.98 -1.63
C ILE A 564 23.99 9.24 -1.42
N PHE A 565 24.61 8.38 -0.63
CA PHE A 565 26.04 8.37 -0.37
C PHE A 565 26.69 7.23 -1.13
N ASP A 566 27.90 7.46 -1.63
CA ASP A 566 28.67 6.49 -2.38
C ASP A 566 30.04 6.28 -1.71
N ILE A 567 30.34 5.04 -1.34
CA ILE A 567 31.61 4.67 -0.71
C ILE A 567 32.85 5.00 -1.56
N THR A 568 32.68 5.23 -2.86
CA THR A 568 33.76 5.54 -3.80
C THR A 568 34.04 7.04 -3.93
N ASP A 569 33.34 7.89 -3.17
CA ASP A 569 33.58 9.32 -3.19
C ASP A 569 35.05 9.66 -2.86
N GLY A 570 35.65 10.46 -3.74
CA GLY A 570 37.06 10.83 -3.70
C GLY A 570 37.36 12.07 -2.87
N TRP A 571 36.33 12.69 -2.28
CA TRP A 571 36.47 13.93 -1.53
C TRP A 571 37.45 13.80 -0.34
N LYS A 572 38.28 14.82 -0.15
CA LYS A 572 39.21 14.91 1.00
C LYS A 572 39.11 16.29 1.63
N ARG A 573 38.96 16.32 2.96
CA ARG A 573 38.95 17.53 3.77
C ARG A 573 40.27 18.29 3.63
N SER A 574 40.27 19.44 2.95
CA SER A 574 41.42 20.35 2.95
C SER A 574 41.38 21.23 4.20
N SER A 575 42.54 21.57 4.77
CA SER A 575 42.65 22.35 6.01
C SER A 575 42.12 23.79 5.92
N ASN A 576 41.84 24.29 4.71
CA ASN A 576 41.40 25.68 4.45
C ASN A 576 40.06 25.81 3.72
N SER A 577 39.34 24.71 3.44
CA SER A 577 38.02 24.76 2.81
C SER A 577 36.92 24.62 3.84
N THR A 578 36.00 25.58 3.92
CA THR A 578 34.65 25.33 4.44
C THR A 578 33.98 24.35 3.48
N GLY A 579 34.01 23.06 3.81
CA GLY A 579 33.75 21.90 2.93
C GLY A 579 32.36 21.77 2.29
N MET A 580 31.69 22.88 1.94
CA MET A 580 30.40 22.87 1.28
C MET A 580 30.46 22.97 -0.27
N ASN A 581 31.59 23.39 -0.85
CA ASN A 581 31.75 23.57 -2.31
C ASN A 581 32.98 22.82 -2.84
N SER A 582 33.03 21.52 -2.63
CA SER A 582 34.14 20.68 -3.07
C SER A 582 33.64 19.58 -3.97
N GLU A 583 34.41 19.30 -5.02
CA GLU A 583 34.04 18.36 -6.08
C GLU A 583 34.00 16.93 -5.53
N HIS A 584 32.81 16.33 -5.52
CA HIS A 584 32.57 14.93 -5.16
C HIS A 584 32.56 14.09 -6.44
N SER A 585 33.51 13.16 -6.56
CA SER A 585 33.79 12.45 -7.82
C SER A 585 33.10 11.09 -7.95
N CYS A 586 32.15 10.78 -7.06
CA CYS A 586 31.47 9.49 -6.87
C CYS A 586 31.47 8.56 -8.10
N LYS A 587 32.17 7.43 -8.01
CA LYS A 587 32.42 6.51 -9.13
C LYS A 587 31.34 5.43 -9.28
N VAL A 588 30.39 5.34 -8.36
CA VAL A 588 29.26 4.39 -8.29
C VAL A 588 29.70 2.95 -7.98
N GLU A 589 30.65 2.43 -8.73
CA GLU A 589 31.11 1.04 -8.66
C GLU A 589 32.61 0.93 -8.37
N TYR A 590 33.00 -0.21 -7.81
CA TYR A 590 34.39 -0.54 -7.53
C TYR A 590 34.63 -2.05 -7.56
N GLU A 591 35.90 -2.43 -7.46
CA GLU A 591 36.35 -3.82 -7.45
C GLU A 591 36.81 -4.24 -6.03
N ILE A 592 36.57 -5.50 -5.69
CA ILE A 592 37.05 -6.16 -4.46
C ILE A 592 38.08 -7.21 -4.86
N GLU A 593 39.30 -7.07 -4.34
CA GLU A 593 40.36 -8.04 -4.54
C GLU A 593 40.20 -9.24 -3.59
N PRO A 594 40.57 -10.46 -4.02
CA PRO A 594 40.48 -11.63 -3.16
C PRO A 594 41.51 -11.56 -2.02
N CYS A 595 41.08 -11.99 -0.82
CA CYS A 595 41.94 -12.07 0.36
C CYS A 595 43.10 -13.07 0.15
N ARG A 596 44.22 -12.85 0.84
CA ARG A 596 45.35 -13.81 0.80
C ARG A 596 45.04 -15.00 1.69
N VAL A 597 45.58 -16.18 1.35
CA VAL A 597 45.36 -17.44 2.10
C VAL A 597 45.76 -17.33 3.58
N THR A 598 46.67 -16.42 3.94
CA THR A 598 47.06 -16.14 5.33
C THR A 598 45.99 -15.42 6.15
N ASP A 599 45.06 -14.71 5.51
CA ASP A 599 44.09 -13.82 6.15
C ASP A 599 42.77 -14.54 6.51
N LEU A 600 42.63 -15.80 6.10
CA LEU A 600 41.52 -16.70 6.47
C LEU A 600 41.44 -16.97 7.98
N ALA A 601 42.55 -16.77 8.72
CA ALA A 601 42.65 -17.12 10.13
C ALA A 601 42.23 -16.00 11.10
N ASP A 602 42.31 -14.71 10.70
CA ASP A 602 42.20 -13.59 11.64
C ASP A 602 40.96 -12.68 11.45
N ASN A 603 40.43 -12.51 10.23
CA ASN A 603 39.33 -11.55 9.95
C ASN A 603 38.18 -12.08 9.07
N GLY A 604 38.18 -13.36 8.69
CA GLY A 604 37.09 -13.96 7.91
C GLY A 604 36.94 -13.47 6.46
N CYS A 605 37.99 -12.88 5.86
CA CYS A 605 38.00 -12.35 4.48
C CYS A 605 36.86 -11.36 4.19
N VAL A 606 36.87 -10.22 4.88
CA VAL A 606 35.95 -9.10 4.67
C VAL A 606 36.75 -7.87 4.19
N ASP A 607 36.38 -7.30 3.05
CA ASP A 607 36.82 -5.97 2.60
C ASP A 607 35.89 -4.91 3.22
N THR A 608 36.45 -4.10 4.10
CA THR A 608 35.75 -2.99 4.74
C THR A 608 36.26 -1.68 4.18
N ARG A 609 35.36 -0.93 3.55
CA ARG A 609 35.64 0.45 3.13
C ARG A 609 34.93 1.42 4.05
N ARG A 610 35.61 2.51 4.38
CA ARG A 610 35.06 3.63 5.14
C ARG A 610 35.42 4.96 4.49
N ILE A 611 34.45 5.86 4.41
CA ILE A 611 34.67 7.25 4.01
C ILE A 611 34.01 8.20 5.01
N SER A 612 34.53 9.42 5.10
CA SER A 612 33.97 10.50 5.91
C SER A 612 33.30 11.52 5.00
N LEU A 613 32.05 11.86 5.32
CA LEU A 613 31.19 12.74 4.53
C LEU A 613 30.77 13.92 5.40
N ASP A 614 31.12 15.14 4.98
CA ASP A 614 30.65 16.36 5.65
C ASP A 614 29.28 16.73 5.09
N MET A 615 28.27 16.77 5.96
CA MET A 615 26.87 16.91 5.56
C MET A 615 26.55 18.36 5.19
N PRO A 616 26.21 18.69 3.92
CA PRO A 616 25.89 20.07 3.54
C PRO A 616 24.50 20.52 4.03
N PHE A 617 23.76 19.63 4.68
CA PHE A 617 22.41 19.81 5.18
C PHE A 617 22.31 19.33 6.63
N GLY A 618 21.24 19.74 7.29
CA GLY A 618 20.83 19.17 8.57
C GLY A 618 19.36 18.78 8.50
N GLY A 619 18.91 17.94 9.42
CA GLY A 619 17.54 17.46 9.47
C GLY A 619 17.42 16.17 10.28
N TYR A 620 16.25 15.55 10.23
CA TYR A 620 15.92 14.32 10.94
C TYR A 620 15.90 13.14 9.97
N VAL A 621 16.65 12.09 10.28
CA VAL A 621 16.66 10.86 9.48
C VAL A 621 15.37 10.09 9.72
N ILE A 622 14.63 9.84 8.65
CA ILE A 622 13.32 9.19 8.67
C ILE A 622 13.42 7.73 8.20
N TYR A 623 14.32 7.48 7.26
CA TYR A 623 14.54 6.18 6.65
C TYR A 623 15.97 6.06 6.19
N GLY A 624 16.49 4.84 6.14
CA GLY A 624 17.70 4.55 5.38
C GLY A 624 17.86 3.09 5.02
N VAL A 625 18.59 2.86 3.93
CA VAL A 625 18.86 1.53 3.37
C VAL A 625 20.13 1.58 2.52
N ALA A 626 20.87 0.48 2.48
CA ALA A 626 22.01 0.34 1.58
C ALA A 626 21.61 -0.40 0.30
N HIS A 627 22.35 -0.14 -0.76
CA HIS A 627 22.33 -0.90 -1.99
C HIS A 627 23.70 -1.56 -2.18
N GLN A 628 23.70 -2.88 -2.23
CA GLN A 628 24.88 -3.72 -2.39
C GLN A 628 24.58 -4.83 -3.40
N HIS A 629 25.61 -5.26 -4.12
CA HIS A 629 25.58 -6.40 -5.04
C HIS A 629 26.02 -7.68 -4.32
N ALA A 630 25.91 -8.81 -5.01
CA ALA A 630 26.35 -10.11 -4.49
C ALA A 630 27.80 -10.04 -3.96
N GLY A 631 28.00 -10.61 -2.77
CA GLY A 631 29.25 -10.44 -2.00
C GLY A 631 29.13 -9.40 -0.87
N GLY A 632 28.15 -8.49 -0.93
CA GLY A 632 27.90 -7.54 0.16
C GLY A 632 27.55 -8.25 1.46
N SER A 633 28.05 -7.75 2.59
CA SER A 633 27.80 -8.29 3.93
C SER A 633 27.10 -7.29 4.86
N GLY A 634 26.88 -6.08 4.37
CA GLY A 634 26.22 -5.01 5.09
C GLY A 634 26.91 -3.67 4.89
N SER A 635 26.17 -2.62 5.20
CA SER A 635 26.67 -1.26 5.22
C SER A 635 26.03 -0.51 6.39
N ALA A 636 26.77 0.44 6.94
CA ALA A 636 26.36 1.18 8.11
C ALA A 636 26.81 2.64 8.02
N LEU A 637 26.00 3.52 8.59
CA LEU A 637 26.26 4.93 8.71
C LEU A 637 26.47 5.27 10.18
N TYR A 638 27.61 5.87 10.50
CA TYR A 638 28.00 6.26 11.84
C TYR A 638 28.20 7.77 11.94
N ARG A 639 28.17 8.31 13.16
CA ARG A 639 28.76 9.62 13.47
C ARG A 639 30.27 9.49 13.65
N GLU A 640 30.95 10.63 13.66
CA GLU A 640 32.40 10.70 13.90
C GLU A 640 32.84 10.11 15.26
N ASP A 641 31.98 10.16 16.28
CA ASP A 641 32.21 9.57 17.61
C ASP A 641 32.03 8.04 17.67
N GLY A 642 31.65 7.42 16.54
CA GLY A 642 31.39 5.98 16.43
C GLY A 642 29.95 5.57 16.73
N GLN A 643 29.05 6.50 17.05
CA GLN A 643 27.63 6.18 17.23
C GLN A 643 27.01 5.70 15.91
N LEU A 644 26.42 4.50 15.92
CA LEU A 644 25.66 3.98 14.78
C LEU A 644 24.36 4.77 14.58
N LEU A 645 24.15 5.31 13.39
CA LEU A 645 22.91 5.97 12.98
C LEU A 645 21.95 5.01 12.30
N CYS A 646 22.45 4.23 11.35
CA CYS A 646 21.68 3.32 10.54
C CYS A 646 22.55 2.14 10.07
N SER A 647 21.98 0.94 10.04
CA SER A 647 22.63 -0.26 9.50
C SER A 647 21.69 -0.97 8.53
N SER A 648 22.24 -1.46 7.43
CA SER A 648 21.53 -2.16 6.39
C SER A 648 22.27 -3.45 6.05
N ILE A 649 21.64 -4.59 6.29
CA ILE A 649 22.22 -5.93 6.19
C ILE A 649 21.52 -6.69 5.07
N PRO A 650 22.26 -7.33 4.15
CA PRO A 650 21.66 -8.11 3.07
C PRO A 650 21.02 -9.40 3.56
N THR A 651 19.88 -9.72 2.96
CA THR A 651 19.26 -11.05 2.97
C THR A 651 19.64 -11.75 1.67
N TYR A 652 20.32 -12.89 1.77
CA TYR A 652 20.62 -13.74 0.64
C TYR A 652 19.53 -14.79 0.44
N GLY A 653 19.24 -15.12 -0.81
CA GLY A 653 18.43 -16.29 -1.13
C GLY A 653 19.21 -17.58 -0.90
N ASP A 654 18.48 -18.68 -0.69
CA ASP A 654 19.00 -20.04 -0.49
C ASP A 654 18.30 -21.11 -1.36
N GLY A 655 17.33 -20.70 -2.19
CA GLY A 655 16.52 -21.56 -3.06
C GLY A 655 16.71 -21.28 -4.56
N GLU A 656 15.82 -21.84 -5.38
CA GLU A 656 15.78 -21.62 -6.85
C GLU A 656 14.56 -20.81 -7.29
N GLU A 657 13.62 -20.58 -6.38
CA GLU A 657 12.39 -19.84 -6.59
C GLU A 657 12.61 -18.32 -6.71
N ALA A 658 11.73 -17.68 -7.47
CA ALA A 658 11.80 -16.24 -7.71
C ALA A 658 11.64 -15.45 -6.39
N GLY A 659 12.66 -14.68 -6.01
CA GLY A 659 12.70 -13.89 -4.79
C GLY A 659 13.44 -14.58 -3.65
N ASN A 660 14.01 -15.76 -3.90
CA ASN A 660 14.84 -16.49 -2.95
C ASN A 660 16.06 -17.15 -3.62
N GLU A 661 16.53 -16.59 -4.74
CA GLU A 661 17.57 -17.20 -5.56
C GLU A 661 18.93 -17.30 -4.82
N ALA A 662 19.45 -18.52 -4.74
CA ALA A 662 20.67 -18.85 -4.00
C ALA A 662 21.87 -17.99 -4.44
N GLY A 663 22.49 -17.32 -3.46
CA GLY A 663 23.67 -16.48 -3.67
C GLY A 663 23.37 -15.05 -4.16
N TYR A 664 22.11 -14.71 -4.44
CA TYR A 664 21.70 -13.34 -4.77
C TYR A 664 21.22 -12.60 -3.52
N ILE A 665 21.46 -11.28 -3.47
CA ILE A 665 20.81 -10.42 -2.49
C ILE A 665 19.36 -10.21 -2.94
N VAL A 666 18.43 -10.70 -2.11
CA VAL A 666 16.98 -10.66 -2.36
C VAL A 666 16.25 -9.69 -1.42
N GLY A 667 16.96 -9.12 -0.45
CA GLY A 667 16.46 -8.15 0.51
C GLY A 667 17.59 -7.40 1.22
N MET A 668 17.27 -6.25 1.80
CA MET A 668 18.13 -5.49 2.71
C MET A 668 17.31 -5.07 3.93
N THR A 669 17.92 -5.09 5.12
CA THR A 669 17.29 -4.48 6.30
C THR A 669 17.26 -2.97 6.14
N THR A 670 16.23 -2.33 6.68
CA THR A 670 16.07 -0.88 6.62
C THR A 670 16.10 -0.29 8.02
N CYS A 671 16.61 0.94 8.13
CA CYS A 671 16.53 1.70 9.36
C CYS A 671 15.32 2.64 9.30
N TYR A 672 14.48 2.57 10.33
CA TYR A 672 13.39 3.51 10.58
C TYR A 672 13.57 4.10 11.97
N PRO A 673 14.38 5.16 12.12
CA PRO A 673 14.52 5.85 13.40
C PRO A 673 13.16 6.36 13.87
N GLN A 674 12.95 6.40 15.19
CA GLN A 674 11.78 7.10 15.73
C GLN A 674 11.85 8.58 15.32
N PRO A 675 10.75 9.20 14.86
CA PRO A 675 10.73 10.60 14.46
C PRO A 675 11.37 11.50 15.53
N GLY A 676 12.34 12.32 15.12
CA GLY A 676 13.05 13.25 16.02
C GLY A 676 14.24 12.68 16.78
N THR A 677 14.47 11.37 16.76
CA THR A 677 15.56 10.75 17.55
C THR A 677 16.93 10.83 16.89
N VAL A 678 16.98 10.75 15.56
CA VAL A 678 18.24 10.83 14.80
C VAL A 678 18.26 12.15 14.03
N LYS A 679 19.01 13.12 14.55
CA LYS A 679 19.23 14.41 13.92
C LYS A 679 20.65 14.52 13.38
N ILE A 680 20.79 14.90 12.11
CA ILE A 680 22.04 15.27 11.47
C ILE A 680 22.15 16.79 11.48
N SER A 681 23.30 17.32 11.88
CA SER A 681 23.57 18.76 11.83
C SER A 681 24.25 19.14 10.52
N LYS A 682 23.97 20.35 10.03
CA LYS A 682 24.72 20.92 8.90
C LYS A 682 26.20 21.05 9.28
N GLY A 683 27.07 20.51 8.43
CA GLY A 683 28.52 20.42 8.64
C GLY A 683 28.96 19.29 9.56
N GLU A 684 28.04 18.43 10.00
CA GLU A 684 28.39 17.21 10.74
C GLU A 684 29.13 16.23 9.83
N THR A 685 30.14 15.53 10.35
CA THR A 685 30.83 14.46 9.64
C THR A 685 30.19 13.11 9.95
N LEU A 686 29.72 12.42 8.92
CA LEU A 686 29.25 11.04 9.00
C LEU A 686 30.29 10.09 8.41
N ILE A 687 30.32 8.85 8.92
CA ILE A 687 31.19 7.79 8.42
C ILE A 687 30.31 6.74 7.75
N LEU A 688 30.43 6.61 6.43
CA LEU A 688 29.82 5.50 5.70
C LEU A 688 30.79 4.32 5.68
N GLU A 689 30.32 3.16 6.12
CA GLU A 689 31.02 1.88 6.02
C GLU A 689 30.28 0.95 5.06
N SER A 690 31.01 0.27 4.17
CA SER A 690 30.48 -0.82 3.35
C SER A 690 31.40 -2.03 3.46
N ASN A 691 30.82 -3.18 3.77
CA ASN A 691 31.53 -4.44 3.96
C ASN A 691 31.16 -5.44 2.86
N TYR A 692 32.17 -6.06 2.26
CA TYR A 692 32.03 -7.11 1.25
C TYR A 692 32.85 -8.33 1.64
N SER A 693 32.39 -9.52 1.26
CA SER A 693 33.23 -10.71 1.26
C SER A 693 34.34 -10.55 0.23
N SER A 694 35.58 -10.77 0.65
CA SER A 694 36.76 -10.85 -0.22
C SER A 694 37.23 -12.29 -0.39
N ILE A 695 36.40 -13.30 -0.09
CA ILE A 695 36.73 -14.72 -0.32
C ILE A 695 37.06 -14.97 -1.81
N ARG A 696 36.43 -14.21 -2.70
CA ARG A 696 36.71 -14.20 -4.14
C ARG A 696 36.80 -12.76 -4.63
N HIS A 697 37.33 -12.61 -5.84
CA HIS A 697 37.31 -11.34 -6.55
C HIS A 697 35.88 -10.96 -6.94
N HIS A 698 35.50 -9.69 -6.78
CA HIS A 698 34.23 -9.14 -7.23
C HIS A 698 34.45 -7.89 -8.09
N THR A 699 33.70 -7.75 -9.19
CA THR A 699 33.69 -6.53 -10.03
C THR A 699 32.34 -5.84 -10.00
N GLY A 700 32.31 -4.55 -10.35
CA GLY A 700 31.05 -3.81 -10.49
C GLY A 700 30.22 -3.80 -9.20
N VAL A 701 30.84 -3.88 -8.01
CA VAL A 701 30.10 -3.84 -6.75
C VAL A 701 29.76 -2.40 -6.38
N MET A 702 28.62 -2.22 -5.71
CA MET A 702 28.16 -0.89 -5.25
C MET A 702 28.17 -0.79 -3.73
N GLY A 703 28.47 0.39 -3.21
CA GLY A 703 28.43 0.68 -1.78
C GLY A 703 27.63 1.94 -1.53
N LEU A 704 26.38 1.93 -2.00
CA LEU A 704 25.51 3.10 -1.88
C LEU A 704 24.69 3.01 -0.59
N PHE A 705 24.44 4.17 0.03
CA PHE A 705 23.57 4.28 1.20
C PHE A 705 22.58 5.42 1.02
N TYR A 706 21.31 5.10 1.12
CA TYR A 706 20.19 5.99 0.92
C TYR A 706 19.66 6.41 2.28
N ILE A 707 19.38 7.69 2.46
CA ILE A 707 18.60 8.19 3.59
C ILE A 707 17.53 9.18 3.13
N LEU A 708 16.39 9.16 3.81
CA LEU A 708 15.37 10.20 3.72
C LEU A 708 15.51 11.11 4.94
N VAL A 709 15.58 12.41 4.70
CA VAL A 709 15.79 13.40 5.75
C VAL A 709 14.74 14.50 5.65
N ALA A 710 14.07 14.76 6.76
CA ALA A 710 13.12 15.85 6.89
C ALA A 710 13.80 17.06 7.55
N ASP A 711 13.61 18.25 7.01
CA ASP A 711 14.13 19.49 7.62
C ASP A 711 13.43 19.76 8.97
N ASP A 712 12.13 19.51 9.02
CA ASP A 712 11.25 19.72 10.16
C ASP A 712 10.68 18.42 10.73
N LEU A 713 10.27 18.46 11.99
CA LEU A 713 9.43 17.43 12.58
C LEU A 713 7.95 17.76 12.34
N PRO A 714 7.07 16.74 12.35
CA PRO A 714 5.64 16.95 12.33
C PRO A 714 5.28 17.95 13.43
N LYS A 715 4.57 19.02 13.05
CA LYS A 715 4.16 20.04 14.02
C LYS A 715 3.32 19.35 15.09
N PRO A 716 3.62 19.52 16.39
CA PRO A 716 2.73 19.03 17.42
C PRO A 716 1.38 19.72 17.24
N MET A 717 0.30 18.94 17.10
CA MET A 717 -1.06 19.47 17.15
C MET A 717 -1.30 20.01 18.57
N ASN A 718 -0.94 21.27 18.81
CA ASN A 718 -1.42 22.02 19.95
C ASN A 718 -1.41 23.54 19.68
N THR A 719 -2.57 24.15 19.95
CA THR A 719 -2.85 25.59 20.13
C THR A 719 -2.83 26.51 18.88
N PHE A 720 -3.97 26.59 18.18
CA PHE A 720 -4.37 27.75 17.35
C PHE A 720 -5.73 28.34 17.76
N TYR A 721 -6.03 28.35 19.06
CA TYR A 721 -6.94 29.35 19.63
C TYR A 721 -6.06 30.46 20.21
N THR A 722 -5.90 31.60 19.54
CA THR A 722 -5.81 32.99 20.11
C THR A 722 -5.09 34.06 19.28
N LEU A 723 -4.56 33.79 18.08
CA LEU A 723 -3.88 34.86 17.31
C LEU A 723 -4.55 35.19 15.98
N VAL A 724 -4.90 36.47 15.89
CA VAL A 724 -5.21 37.27 14.70
C VAL A 724 -6.68 37.30 14.26
N GLN A 725 -7.51 37.67 15.22
CA GLN A 725 -8.76 38.43 15.02
C GLN A 725 -8.49 39.90 14.59
N SER A 726 -7.34 40.22 13.96
CA SER A 726 -6.92 41.60 13.65
C SER A 726 -6.68 41.92 12.16
N GLN A 727 -6.84 40.96 11.25
CA GLN A 727 -6.50 41.16 9.82
C GLN A 727 -7.71 41.41 8.91
N THR A 728 -8.93 41.43 9.45
CA THR A 728 -10.16 41.50 8.64
C THR A 728 -10.64 42.92 8.32
N GLN A 729 -9.98 43.97 8.83
CA GLN A 729 -10.46 45.35 8.68
C GLN A 729 -9.75 46.15 7.56
N ASP A 730 -8.48 45.84 7.27
CA ASP A 730 -7.71 46.54 6.23
C ASP A 730 -8.03 46.05 4.80
N SER A 731 -8.43 44.78 4.65
CA SER A 731 -8.74 44.18 3.35
C SER A 731 -10.05 44.70 2.72
N ILE A 732 -10.97 45.22 3.54
CA ILE A 732 -12.28 45.73 3.06
C ILE A 732 -12.12 47.13 2.43
N ILE A 733 -11.17 47.93 2.91
CA ILE A 733 -10.92 49.29 2.40
C ILE A 733 -10.21 49.26 1.04
N LEU A 734 -9.28 48.31 0.83
CA LEU A 734 -8.61 48.13 -0.46
C LEU A 734 -9.56 47.67 -1.56
N LEU A 735 -10.53 46.81 -1.25
CA LEU A 735 -11.53 46.36 -2.23
C LEU A 735 -12.44 47.51 -2.69
N ALA A 736 -12.87 48.40 -1.78
CA ALA A 736 -13.73 49.52 -2.13
C ALA A 736 -13.06 50.52 -3.10
N ILE A 737 -11.74 50.72 -2.97
CA ILE A 737 -10.95 51.61 -3.84
C ILE A 737 -10.76 51.00 -5.24
N LEU A 738 -10.56 49.68 -5.32
CA LEU A 738 -10.45 48.95 -6.59
C LEU A 738 -11.75 48.96 -7.39
N TRP A 739 -12.91 48.84 -6.72
CA TRP A 739 -14.23 48.90 -7.38
C TRP A 739 -14.56 50.30 -7.92
N ALA A 740 -14.11 51.37 -7.26
CA ALA A 740 -14.26 52.75 -7.76
C ALA A 740 -13.42 53.02 -9.02
N GLY A 741 -12.24 52.42 -9.13
CA GLY A 741 -11.37 52.53 -10.32
C GLY A 741 -11.95 51.85 -11.56
N VAL A 742 -12.57 50.69 -11.39
CA VAL A 742 -13.21 49.94 -12.49
C VAL A 742 -14.44 50.68 -13.03
N ALA A 743 -15.23 51.30 -12.14
CA ALA A 743 -16.38 52.12 -12.54
C ALA A 743 -15.96 53.35 -13.37
N LEU A 744 -14.83 53.99 -13.03
CA LEU A 744 -14.34 55.16 -13.76
C LEU A 744 -13.85 54.82 -15.17
N MET A 745 -13.17 53.67 -15.34
CA MET A 745 -12.70 53.18 -16.64
C MET A 745 -13.87 52.85 -17.58
N GLY A 746 -14.96 52.30 -17.05
CA GLY A 746 -16.19 52.05 -17.82
C GLY A 746 -16.80 53.34 -18.40
N VAL A 747 -16.85 54.41 -17.61
CA VAL A 747 -17.40 55.70 -18.04
C VAL A 747 -16.53 56.35 -19.13
N VAL A 748 -15.20 56.29 -18.99
CA VAL A 748 -14.27 56.84 -20.00
C VAL A 748 -14.39 56.09 -21.33
N THR A 749 -14.60 54.77 -21.29
CA THR A 749 -14.76 53.94 -22.50
C THR A 749 -16.07 54.25 -23.23
N VAL A 750 -17.17 54.47 -22.49
CA VAL A 750 -18.47 54.87 -23.07
C VAL A 750 -18.40 56.26 -23.70
N ILE A 751 -17.69 57.20 -23.07
CA ILE A 751 -17.48 58.55 -23.62
C ILE A 751 -16.60 58.51 -24.87
N ALA A 752 -15.53 57.71 -24.88
CA ALA A 752 -14.66 57.55 -26.04
C ALA A 752 -15.40 56.95 -27.25
N VAL A 753 -16.27 55.97 -27.01
CA VAL A 753 -17.12 55.35 -28.05
C VAL A 753 -18.19 56.34 -28.56
N ALA A 754 -18.79 57.14 -27.68
CA ALA A 754 -19.75 58.17 -28.07
C ALA A 754 -19.12 59.30 -28.89
N ILE A 755 -17.88 59.69 -28.59
CA ILE A 755 -17.12 60.69 -29.35
C ILE A 755 -16.72 60.15 -30.72
N HIS A 756 -16.34 58.87 -30.81
CA HIS A 756 -15.99 58.23 -32.08
C HIS A 756 -17.19 58.10 -33.04
N TYR A 757 -18.40 57.90 -32.50
CA TYR A 757 -19.63 57.83 -33.30
C TYR A 757 -20.15 59.19 -33.77
N LYS A 758 -19.68 60.30 -33.17
CA LYS A 758 -20.10 61.66 -33.54
C LYS A 758 -19.19 62.34 -34.56
N LEU A 759 -18.03 61.75 -34.85
CA LEU A 759 -17.00 62.26 -35.76
C LEU A 759 -16.91 61.47 -37.08
N LYS A 760 -17.96 60.72 -37.44
CA LYS A 760 -18.12 60.06 -38.74
C LYS A 760 -19.37 60.52 -39.46
#